data_AF-A0A6B2KYY9-F1
#
_entry.id   AF-A0A6B2KYY9-F1
#
_cell.length_a   1.000
_cell.length_b   1.000
_cell.length_c   1.000
_cell.angle_alpha   90.00
_cell.angle_beta   90.00
_cell.angle_gamma   90.00
#
_symmetry.space_group_name_H-M   'P 1'
#
loop_
_entity.id
_entity.type
_entity.pdbx_description
1 polymer ?
#
loop_
_entity_poly.entity_id
_entity_poly.type
_entity_poly.pdbx_seq_one_letter_code
_entity_poly.pdbx_strand_id
1 'polypeptide(L)'
;MNEKQHHTSDYKVRNNISPNDPARMLVRRGQPFIIEIPSQTSYSFTLISFDPISLQKEVNTISIPLVTSPNSNSWGAVRESTTSGYKYTIYSPVNSQIGIFYWQLVDPSGTKTLLTNQLVVLFNPWNSADEVYYPAQSELSEYILNTQSIVWVGATGSASPLYWTYDQFHYSVLEVSLYFITKLSWAKRGNAALVSRHLSSWINVNDNGGLVWGRWQDPYTGGKNPTYWTGSLEIFQQYRKSQTGVKYGQCWVFGACLTTAARTLGIPSRTITNFDSAHEDQQSGPVRYLGKIDVFFDQNGAYIGMEGGSIWNFHVWCEFYFARSDVSSANGWQAVDGTPQELSDGFFQMGPASLANVKSRATTQQYDVDFVTSEVSALVYQWVQYNTGNQQNPDRPGFYLLYINKDGTGHQMSTKAVGANSVQYVTSLYKNTGFSAENGLPTTFALGKPIHQDENITFVIESPSYIQVGDNITLSVVSDCNVCDANGDYMLQIAVDIRMISYTGDPIAILERNIINLTLNGQETILPVVVPVGEYQEYLGMNRLIEFNMFAKLFHLGSFTGTFANKQGRVGFSNPPLVLFPLQPSNATMVYFDVLWHNPLDLTLHNGILRISGAYVAEQDLWVGVINPKGSVLINKIGIEIDSAPPGADITIFAKLLTDELSPVTGSIDMGPSPTL
;
A
#
# COMPACT_ATOMS: atom_id res chain seq x y z
N MET A 1 -21.11 28.30 4.20
CA MET A 1 -20.72 28.36 5.63
C MET A 1 -20.58 26.96 6.22
N ASN A 2 -21.63 26.13 6.17
CA ASN A 2 -21.61 24.75 6.69
C ASN A 2 -20.37 23.97 6.25
N GLU A 3 -20.10 23.87 4.94
CA GLU A 3 -18.99 23.05 4.43
C GLU A 3 -17.61 23.47 4.96
N LYS A 4 -17.40 24.77 5.27
CA LYS A 4 -16.17 25.22 5.95
C LYS A 4 -16.11 24.70 7.38
N GLN A 5 -17.20 24.83 8.14
CA GLN A 5 -17.29 24.34 9.53
C GLN A 5 -17.21 22.81 9.63
N HIS A 6 -17.65 22.12 8.58
CA HIS A 6 -17.63 20.66 8.48
C HIS A 6 -16.37 20.13 7.77
N HIS A 7 -15.39 20.96 7.43
CA HIS A 7 -14.16 20.53 6.74
C HIS A 7 -14.46 19.73 5.46
N THR A 8 -15.33 20.28 4.62
CA THR A 8 -15.78 19.70 3.34
C THR A 8 -15.85 20.74 2.20
N SER A 9 -15.34 21.96 2.40
CA SER A 9 -15.32 23.00 1.35
C SER A 9 -14.44 22.63 0.16
N ASP A 10 -13.40 21.83 0.37
CA ASP A 10 -12.42 21.47 -0.66
C ASP A 10 -13.05 20.65 -1.79
N TYR A 11 -14.16 19.96 -1.49
CA TYR A 11 -14.99 19.30 -2.50
C TYR A 11 -15.55 20.28 -3.54
N LYS A 12 -15.94 21.50 -3.18
CA LYS A 12 -16.40 22.49 -4.18
C LYS A 12 -15.24 23.16 -4.89
N VAL A 13 -14.18 23.50 -4.13
CA VAL A 13 -12.97 24.14 -4.67
C VAL A 13 -12.34 23.26 -5.75
N ARG A 14 -12.09 21.98 -5.45
CA ARG A 14 -11.45 21.02 -6.36
C ARG A 14 -12.24 20.78 -7.65
N ASN A 15 -13.55 21.03 -7.65
CA ASN A 15 -14.44 20.81 -8.79
C ASN A 15 -14.86 22.13 -9.47
N ASN A 16 -14.23 23.26 -9.13
CA ASN A 16 -14.54 24.58 -9.67
C ASN A 16 -16.02 24.98 -9.51
N ILE A 17 -16.64 24.54 -8.42
CA ILE A 17 -18.03 24.84 -8.09
C ILE A 17 -18.09 26.04 -7.16
N SER A 18 -19.02 26.96 -7.42
CA SER A 18 -19.26 28.12 -6.57
C SER A 18 -19.50 27.67 -5.12
N PRO A 19 -18.84 28.27 -4.11
CA PRO A 19 -19.12 27.98 -2.70
C PRO A 19 -20.59 28.18 -2.31
N ASN A 20 -21.33 28.99 -3.07
CA ASN A 20 -22.74 29.30 -2.85
C ASN A 20 -23.70 28.38 -3.63
N ASP A 21 -23.20 27.40 -4.39
CA ASP A 21 -24.05 26.44 -5.10
C ASP A 21 -24.83 25.57 -4.10
N PRO A 22 -26.18 25.62 -4.11
CA PRO A 22 -27.00 24.82 -3.20
C PRO A 22 -27.27 23.41 -3.73
N ALA A 23 -26.86 23.05 -4.95
CA ALA A 23 -27.20 21.78 -5.59
C ALA A 23 -26.72 20.56 -4.80
N ARG A 24 -25.58 20.68 -4.13
CA ARG A 24 -25.00 19.64 -3.27
C ARG A 24 -24.36 20.28 -2.05
N MET A 25 -24.80 19.85 -0.87
CA MET A 25 -24.21 20.25 0.41
C MET A 25 -23.57 19.03 1.08
N LEU A 26 -22.31 19.16 1.47
CA LEU A 26 -21.58 18.12 2.19
C LEU A 26 -21.46 18.48 3.68
N VAL A 27 -21.75 17.51 4.54
CA VAL A 27 -21.65 17.64 5.99
C VAL A 27 -21.06 16.36 6.60
N ARG A 28 -20.66 16.47 7.86
CA ARG A 28 -20.19 15.34 8.67
C ARG A 28 -21.19 15.05 9.77
N ARG A 29 -21.49 13.77 10.01
CA ARG A 29 -22.47 13.33 11.02
C ARG A 29 -22.12 13.83 12.42
N GLY A 30 -23.12 13.93 13.30
CA GLY A 30 -22.91 14.36 14.69
C GLY A 30 -22.64 15.86 14.87
N GLN A 31 -22.51 16.65 13.79
CA GLN A 31 -22.29 18.10 13.85
C GLN A 31 -23.50 18.82 13.26
N PRO A 32 -24.02 19.87 13.93
CA PRO A 32 -25.18 20.59 13.44
C PRO A 32 -24.84 21.48 12.24
N PHE A 33 -25.79 21.63 11.33
CA PHE A 33 -25.69 22.51 10.16
C PHE A 33 -26.99 23.28 9.93
N ILE A 34 -26.90 24.40 9.20
CA ILE A 34 -28.01 25.33 9.05
C ILE A 34 -28.54 25.31 7.61
N ILE A 35 -29.85 25.30 7.44
CA ILE A 35 -30.52 25.58 6.17
C ILE A 35 -31.53 26.72 6.35
N GLU A 36 -31.71 27.53 5.32
CA GLU A 36 -32.69 28.62 5.32
C GLU A 36 -33.68 28.40 4.18
N ILE A 37 -34.97 28.50 4.49
CA ILE A 37 -36.05 28.36 3.52
C ILE A 37 -36.80 29.70 3.48
N PRO A 38 -36.78 30.43 2.35
CA PRO A 38 -37.46 31.71 2.19
C PRO A 38 -38.96 31.49 1.96
N SER A 39 -39.61 30.83 2.94
CA SER A 39 -41.03 30.52 2.93
C SER A 39 -41.57 30.64 4.35
N GLN A 40 -42.77 31.20 4.46
CA GLN A 40 -43.53 31.25 5.72
C GLN A 40 -44.25 29.93 6.02
N THR A 41 -44.08 28.91 5.18
CA THR A 41 -44.55 27.55 5.46
C THR A 41 -43.54 26.83 6.36
N SER A 42 -44.05 26.26 7.46
CA SER A 42 -43.24 25.42 8.35
C SER A 42 -43.14 24.00 7.81
N TYR A 43 -41.94 23.57 7.44
CA TYR A 43 -41.70 22.21 6.95
C TYR A 43 -41.09 21.33 8.04
N SER A 44 -41.44 20.04 8.03
CA SER A 44 -40.56 18.99 8.53
C SER A 44 -39.84 18.32 7.34
N PHE A 45 -38.80 17.54 7.60
CA PHE A 45 -37.97 16.99 6.53
C PHE A 45 -37.91 15.48 6.59
N THR A 46 -37.80 14.87 5.41
CA THR A 46 -37.39 13.49 5.24
C THR A 46 -36.21 13.45 4.29
N LEU A 47 -35.14 12.77 4.66
CA LEU A 47 -34.03 12.47 3.75
C LEU A 47 -34.31 11.15 3.06
N ILE A 48 -34.23 11.15 1.73
CA ILE A 48 -34.44 9.95 0.91
C ILE A 48 -33.10 9.48 0.34
N SER A 49 -32.79 8.20 0.53
CA SER A 49 -31.66 7.55 -0.13
C SER A 49 -32.15 6.74 -1.33
N PHE A 50 -31.55 6.99 -2.49
CA PHE A 50 -31.80 6.23 -3.71
C PHE A 50 -30.62 5.29 -4.02
N ASP A 51 -30.90 4.26 -4.82
CA ASP A 51 -29.86 3.57 -5.55
C ASP A 51 -29.34 4.52 -6.66
N PRO A 52 -28.04 4.89 -6.66
CA PRO A 52 -27.47 5.85 -7.61
C PRO A 52 -27.47 5.36 -9.06
N ILE A 53 -27.64 4.06 -9.34
CA ILE A 53 -27.72 3.54 -10.71
C ILE A 53 -29.16 3.50 -11.22
N SER A 54 -30.09 2.96 -10.43
CA SER A 54 -31.47 2.79 -10.93
C SER A 54 -32.32 4.04 -10.76
N LEU A 55 -32.00 4.96 -9.83
CA LEU A 55 -32.73 6.21 -9.51
C LEU A 55 -34.26 6.06 -9.31
N GLN A 56 -34.79 4.82 -9.29
CA GLN A 56 -36.23 4.52 -9.41
C GLN A 56 -36.80 3.77 -8.21
N LYS A 57 -35.98 3.37 -7.23
CA LYS A 57 -36.46 2.77 -5.98
C LYS A 57 -35.99 3.59 -4.79
N GLU A 58 -36.94 4.16 -4.07
CA GLU A 58 -36.76 4.61 -2.70
C GLU A 58 -36.28 3.41 -1.89
N VAL A 59 -35.06 3.47 -1.36
CA VAL A 59 -34.47 2.33 -0.64
C VAL A 59 -34.65 2.51 0.86
N ASN A 60 -34.36 3.71 1.38
CA ASN A 60 -34.45 4.03 2.81
C ASN A 60 -34.71 5.52 3.04
N THR A 61 -35.34 5.84 4.16
CA THR A 61 -35.65 7.21 4.57
C THR A 61 -35.16 7.52 5.99
N ILE A 62 -34.83 8.79 6.24
CA ILE A 62 -34.55 9.33 7.58
C ILE A 62 -35.51 10.49 7.85
N SER A 63 -36.35 10.35 8.87
CA SER A 63 -37.24 11.44 9.31
C SER A 63 -36.48 12.44 10.18
N ILE A 64 -36.65 13.73 9.88
CA ILE A 64 -36.11 14.85 10.65
C ILE A 64 -37.29 15.68 11.17
N PRO A 65 -37.83 15.34 12.36
CA PRO A 65 -38.93 16.07 12.96
C PRO A 65 -38.48 17.45 13.46
N LEU A 66 -39.44 18.37 13.58
CA LEU A 66 -39.24 19.60 14.32
C LEU A 66 -39.21 19.31 15.81
N VAL A 67 -38.16 19.78 16.48
CA VAL A 67 -37.93 19.56 17.91
C VAL A 67 -37.69 20.89 18.62
N THR A 68 -38.02 20.95 19.91
CA THR A 68 -37.75 22.12 20.76
C THR A 68 -36.31 22.14 21.27
N SER A 69 -35.67 20.97 21.36
CA SER A 69 -34.29 20.82 21.81
C SER A 69 -33.62 19.67 21.05
N PRO A 70 -32.30 19.76 20.79
CA PRO A 70 -31.56 18.72 20.09
C PRO A 70 -31.44 17.43 20.93
N ASN A 71 -31.36 16.30 20.24
CA ASN A 71 -31.05 15.00 20.82
C ASN A 71 -29.82 14.43 20.10
N SER A 72 -28.81 13.98 20.83
CA SER A 72 -27.57 13.42 20.24
C SER A 72 -27.77 12.09 19.53
N ASN A 73 -28.87 11.39 19.80
CA ASN A 73 -29.14 10.02 19.35
C ASN A 73 -30.15 9.94 18.21
N SER A 74 -30.72 11.07 17.77
CA SER A 74 -31.69 11.09 16.68
C SER A 74 -31.53 12.32 15.81
N TRP A 75 -32.03 12.22 14.59
CA TRP A 75 -32.17 13.38 13.72
C TRP A 75 -33.25 14.32 14.25
N GLY A 76 -33.04 15.63 14.08
CA GLY A 76 -34.03 16.64 14.47
C GLY A 76 -33.69 18.02 13.91
N ALA A 77 -34.69 18.89 13.84
CA ALA A 77 -34.55 20.26 13.37
C ALA A 77 -35.11 21.25 14.38
N VAL A 78 -34.30 22.22 14.79
CA VAL A 78 -34.75 23.38 15.59
C VAL A 78 -35.02 24.54 14.63
N ARG A 79 -36.22 25.11 14.69
CA ARG A 79 -36.69 26.16 13.78
C ARG A 79 -36.67 27.52 14.46
N GLU A 80 -36.13 28.51 13.77
CA GLU A 80 -36.10 29.93 14.15
C GLU A 80 -36.78 30.77 13.04
N SER A 81 -37.64 31.71 13.43
CA SER A 81 -38.24 32.66 12.48
C SER A 81 -37.22 33.69 12.01
N THR A 82 -37.21 33.99 10.71
CA THR A 82 -36.42 35.08 10.11
C THR A 82 -37.35 36.08 9.43
N THR A 83 -36.81 37.21 8.94
CA THR A 83 -37.60 38.22 8.22
C THR A 83 -38.16 37.72 6.89
N SER A 84 -37.51 36.74 6.27
CA SER A 84 -37.85 36.21 4.93
C SER A 84 -38.41 34.77 4.94
N GLY A 85 -38.45 34.10 6.10
CA GLY A 85 -38.96 32.74 6.23
C GLY A 85 -38.49 32.06 7.52
N TYR A 86 -37.92 30.86 7.39
CA TYR A 86 -37.42 30.10 8.53
C TYR A 86 -35.98 29.64 8.33
N LYS A 87 -35.22 29.72 9.42
CA LYS A 87 -33.91 29.11 9.57
C LYS A 87 -34.07 27.83 10.37
N TYR A 88 -33.46 26.75 9.91
CA TYR A 88 -33.48 25.45 10.56
C TYR A 88 -32.06 25.03 10.90
N THR A 89 -31.81 24.77 12.18
CA THR A 89 -30.59 24.10 12.63
C THR A 89 -30.88 22.60 12.69
N ILE A 90 -30.23 21.84 11.81
CA ILE A 90 -30.40 20.40 11.66
C ILE A 90 -29.34 19.68 12.49
N TYR A 91 -29.78 18.68 13.25
CA TYR A 91 -28.94 17.82 14.07
C TYR A 91 -28.99 16.40 13.52
N SER A 92 -27.83 15.74 13.44
CA SER A 92 -27.69 14.34 13.07
C SER A 92 -26.99 13.58 14.20
N PRO A 93 -27.32 12.30 14.44
CA PRO A 93 -26.62 11.50 15.42
C PRO A 93 -25.24 11.06 14.91
N VAL A 94 -24.32 10.81 15.83
CA VAL A 94 -22.94 10.38 15.52
C VAL A 94 -22.85 9.01 14.87
N ASN A 95 -23.90 8.18 14.94
CA ASN A 95 -23.98 6.88 14.30
C ASN A 95 -24.88 6.88 13.05
N SER A 96 -25.23 8.06 12.53
CA SER A 96 -26.02 8.16 11.29
C SER A 96 -25.34 7.42 10.14
N GLN A 97 -26.15 6.82 9.26
CA GLN A 97 -25.68 6.30 7.99
C GLN A 97 -25.02 7.42 7.18
N ILE A 98 -23.87 7.10 6.58
CA ILE A 98 -23.23 7.96 5.57
C ILE A 98 -23.83 7.67 4.18
N GLY A 99 -23.77 8.65 3.28
CA GLY A 99 -24.35 8.49 1.95
C GLY A 99 -24.76 9.80 1.28
N ILE A 100 -25.38 9.65 0.10
CA ILE A 100 -26.09 10.71 -0.61
C ILE A 100 -27.57 10.61 -0.30
N PHE A 101 -28.18 11.75 0.02
CA PHE A 101 -29.58 11.89 0.36
C PHE A 101 -30.21 13.05 -0.40
N TYR A 102 -31.52 12.96 -0.60
CA TYR A 102 -32.33 14.00 -1.21
C TYR A 102 -33.36 14.51 -0.21
N TRP A 103 -33.61 15.81 -0.24
CA TRP A 103 -34.57 16.43 0.68
C TRP A 103 -36.00 16.23 0.19
N GLN A 104 -36.86 15.70 1.05
CA GLN A 104 -38.30 15.78 0.90
C GLN A 104 -38.85 16.71 1.98
N LEU A 105 -39.45 17.82 1.56
CA LEU A 105 -40.17 18.74 2.43
C LEU A 105 -41.56 18.19 2.70
N VAL A 106 -42.01 18.26 3.95
CA VAL A 106 -43.37 17.89 4.36
C VAL A 106 -44.01 19.10 5.02
N ASP A 107 -45.04 19.64 4.38
CA ASP A 107 -45.76 20.81 4.88
C ASP A 107 -46.79 20.45 5.98
N PRO A 108 -47.43 21.44 6.65
CA PRO A 108 -48.42 21.15 7.70
C PRO A 108 -49.67 20.41 7.22
N SER A 109 -49.96 20.40 5.91
CA SER A 109 -51.05 19.61 5.31
C SER A 109 -50.66 18.16 5.03
N GLY A 110 -49.38 17.83 5.19
CA GLY A 110 -48.81 16.52 4.86
C GLY A 110 -48.37 16.39 3.40
N THR A 111 -48.41 17.47 2.62
CA THR A 111 -47.95 17.47 1.23
C THR A 111 -46.43 17.30 1.18
N LYS A 112 -45.98 16.36 0.35
CA LYS A 112 -44.57 15.99 0.20
C LYS A 112 -43.99 16.56 -1.09
N THR A 113 -42.88 17.28 -0.98
CA THR A 113 -42.16 17.85 -2.14
C THR A 113 -40.71 17.37 -2.14
N LEU A 114 -40.34 16.56 -3.12
CA LEU A 114 -38.96 16.11 -3.32
C LEU A 114 -38.15 17.20 -4.03
N LEU A 115 -36.99 17.55 -3.46
CA LEU A 115 -36.03 18.49 -4.03
C LEU A 115 -34.94 17.75 -4.79
N THR A 116 -34.36 18.41 -5.79
CA THR A 116 -33.20 17.92 -6.54
C THR A 116 -31.89 18.13 -5.78
N ASN A 117 -31.88 19.00 -4.77
CA ASN A 117 -30.72 19.29 -3.94
C ASN A 117 -30.29 18.05 -3.14
N GLN A 118 -28.98 17.78 -3.15
CA GLN A 118 -28.38 16.65 -2.46
C GLN A 118 -27.79 17.09 -1.10
N LEU A 119 -27.98 16.25 -0.09
CA LEU A 119 -27.21 16.24 1.15
C LEU A 119 -26.27 15.04 1.13
N VAL A 120 -24.97 15.26 1.29
CA VAL A 120 -24.00 14.20 1.52
C VAL A 120 -23.60 14.21 2.99
N VAL A 121 -23.75 13.07 3.67
CA VAL A 121 -23.33 12.90 5.06
C VAL A 121 -22.13 11.97 5.09
N LEU A 122 -21.03 12.43 5.69
CA LEU A 122 -19.76 11.72 5.84
C LEU A 122 -19.46 11.39 7.32
N PHE A 123 -18.47 10.53 7.56
CA PHE A 123 -17.91 10.31 8.90
C PHE A 123 -17.25 11.58 9.45
N ASN A 124 -17.18 11.71 10.79
CA ASN A 124 -16.70 12.91 11.45
C ASN A 124 -15.49 12.70 12.38
N PRO A 125 -14.25 12.77 11.87
CA PRO A 125 -13.06 12.57 12.69
C PRO A 125 -12.74 13.75 13.62
N TRP A 126 -13.47 14.87 13.51
CA TRP A 126 -13.38 16.03 14.40
C TRP A 126 -14.32 15.96 15.60
N ASN A 127 -15.28 15.02 15.61
CA ASN A 127 -16.26 14.89 16.68
C ASN A 127 -15.85 13.78 17.64
N SER A 128 -15.58 14.11 18.91
CA SER A 128 -15.12 13.15 19.93
C SER A 128 -16.09 12.03 20.29
N ALA A 129 -17.35 12.15 19.88
CA ALA A 129 -18.36 11.10 20.05
C ALA A 129 -18.54 10.22 18.80
N ASP A 130 -17.89 10.54 17.67
CA ASP A 130 -17.88 9.69 16.48
C ASP A 130 -16.83 8.57 16.65
N GLU A 131 -17.13 7.37 16.14
CA GLU A 131 -16.21 6.23 16.20
C GLU A 131 -14.91 6.48 15.43
N VAL A 132 -14.91 7.37 14.42
CA VAL A 132 -13.70 7.73 13.64
C VAL A 132 -12.93 8.91 14.23
N TYR A 133 -13.30 9.38 15.43
CA TYR A 133 -12.62 10.49 16.08
C TYR A 133 -11.11 10.26 16.15
N TYR A 134 -10.32 11.23 15.69
CA TYR A 134 -8.86 11.13 15.73
C TYR A 134 -8.28 12.03 16.83
N PRO A 135 -7.70 11.50 17.92
CA PRO A 135 -7.31 12.32 19.07
C PRO A 135 -6.32 13.46 18.75
N ALA A 136 -5.34 13.21 17.86
CA ALA A 136 -4.36 14.22 17.45
C ALA A 136 -4.86 15.03 16.24
N GLN A 137 -5.79 15.95 16.50
CA GLN A 137 -6.51 16.72 15.48
C GLN A 137 -5.60 17.44 14.46
N SER A 138 -4.39 17.84 14.84
CA SER A 138 -3.40 18.43 13.92
C SER A 138 -2.98 17.48 12.79
N GLU A 139 -2.97 16.18 13.02
CA GLU A 139 -2.57 15.16 12.02
C GLU A 139 -3.70 14.85 11.03
N LEU A 140 -4.94 15.33 11.25
CA LEU A 140 -6.00 15.25 10.24
C LEU A 140 -5.67 16.03 8.97
N SER A 141 -4.76 17.00 9.07
CA SER A 141 -4.12 17.62 7.91
C SER A 141 -3.45 16.59 7.00
N GLU A 142 -2.84 15.54 7.56
CA GLU A 142 -2.20 14.45 6.80
C GLU A 142 -3.20 13.33 6.45
N TYR A 143 -3.99 12.86 7.42
CA TYR A 143 -4.76 11.62 7.27
C TYR A 143 -6.17 11.79 6.67
N ILE A 144 -6.63 13.03 6.49
CA ILE A 144 -7.88 13.35 5.79
C ILE A 144 -7.65 14.39 4.69
N LEU A 145 -6.96 15.49 4.99
CA LEU A 145 -6.91 16.65 4.11
C LEU A 145 -5.80 16.59 3.05
N ASN A 146 -4.67 15.95 3.35
CA ASN A 146 -3.56 15.87 2.39
C ASN A 146 -3.95 14.99 1.20
N THR A 147 -3.81 15.52 -0.01
CA THR A 147 -4.08 14.82 -1.27
C THR A 147 -2.84 14.17 -1.85
N GLN A 148 -1.66 14.43 -1.28
CA GLN A 148 -0.38 13.86 -1.71
C GLN A 148 0.07 12.75 -0.76
N SER A 149 0.77 11.77 -1.33
CA SER A 149 1.35 10.67 -0.56
C SER A 149 2.63 10.13 -1.19
N ILE A 150 3.32 9.33 -0.40
CA ILE A 150 4.49 8.55 -0.81
C ILE A 150 4.22 7.12 -0.37
N VAL A 151 4.18 6.20 -1.33
CA VAL A 151 4.22 4.77 -1.07
C VAL A 151 5.68 4.34 -1.16
N TRP A 152 6.18 3.64 -0.15
CA TRP A 152 7.55 3.13 -0.19
C TRP A 152 7.58 1.79 -0.93
N VAL A 153 8.45 1.63 -1.91
CA VAL A 153 8.55 0.42 -2.74
C VAL A 153 10.01 0.00 -2.89
N GLY A 154 10.29 -1.20 -3.38
CA GLY A 154 11.65 -1.73 -3.49
C GLY A 154 11.92 -2.76 -2.39
N ALA A 155 13.18 -2.92 -1.97
CA ALA A 155 13.57 -3.93 -1.00
C ALA A 155 13.96 -3.33 0.35
N THR A 156 14.00 -4.17 1.38
CA THR A 156 14.55 -3.83 2.70
C THR A 156 15.94 -3.21 2.54
N GLY A 157 16.19 -2.04 3.16
CA GLY A 157 17.45 -1.30 3.06
C GLY A 157 17.65 -0.47 1.80
N SER A 158 16.75 -0.57 0.81
CA SER A 158 16.81 0.16 -0.48
C SER A 158 15.45 0.70 -0.94
N ALA A 159 14.54 0.91 0.01
CA ALA A 159 13.22 1.46 -0.24
C ALA A 159 13.31 2.82 -0.97
N SER A 160 12.49 2.97 -2.00
CA SER A 160 12.41 4.16 -2.85
C SER A 160 11.00 4.76 -2.78
N PRO A 161 10.87 6.09 -2.90
CA PRO A 161 9.57 6.74 -2.88
C PRO A 161 8.83 6.54 -4.21
N LEU A 162 7.57 6.11 -4.12
CA LEU A 162 6.59 6.16 -5.19
C LEU A 162 5.56 7.24 -4.86
N TYR A 163 5.68 8.40 -5.48
CA TYR A 163 4.74 9.50 -5.28
C TYR A 163 3.35 9.16 -5.83
N TRP A 164 2.31 9.56 -5.09
CA TRP A 164 0.92 9.28 -5.41
C TRP A 164 0.00 10.46 -5.05
N THR A 165 -0.97 10.77 -5.90
CA THR A 165 -2.07 11.70 -5.56
C THR A 165 -3.38 10.97 -5.33
N TYR A 166 -4.02 11.23 -4.19
CA TYR A 166 -5.31 10.63 -3.84
C TYR A 166 -6.50 11.35 -4.50
N ASP A 167 -6.46 12.69 -4.58
CA ASP A 167 -7.54 13.51 -5.16
C ASP A 167 -8.94 13.21 -4.57
N GLN A 168 -9.01 12.89 -3.27
CA GLN A 168 -10.24 12.50 -2.56
C GLN A 168 -11.38 13.53 -2.66
N PHE A 169 -11.05 14.80 -2.93
CA PHE A 169 -12.04 15.88 -3.04
C PHE A 169 -12.68 16.01 -4.42
N HIS A 170 -12.19 15.29 -5.43
CA HIS A 170 -12.79 15.31 -6.76
C HIS A 170 -14.13 14.55 -6.76
N TYR A 171 -15.17 15.10 -7.40
CA TYR A 171 -16.52 14.52 -7.36
C TYR A 171 -16.61 13.13 -7.95
N SER A 172 -15.76 12.81 -8.93
CA SER A 172 -15.71 11.44 -9.45
C SER A 172 -15.27 10.43 -8.39
N VAL A 173 -14.34 10.81 -7.51
CA VAL A 173 -13.89 9.97 -6.40
C VAL A 173 -14.98 9.84 -5.34
N LEU A 174 -15.61 10.96 -4.97
CA LEU A 174 -16.75 11.01 -4.04
C LEU A 174 -17.90 10.10 -4.49
N GLU A 175 -18.33 10.25 -5.74
CA GLU A 175 -19.50 9.54 -6.27
C GLU A 175 -19.27 8.04 -6.37
N VAL A 176 -18.08 7.60 -6.81
CA VAL A 176 -17.73 6.18 -6.85
C VAL A 176 -17.58 5.60 -5.45
N SER A 177 -16.95 6.32 -4.53
CA SER A 177 -16.81 5.87 -3.13
C SER A 177 -18.18 5.70 -2.48
N LEU A 178 -19.09 6.67 -2.65
CA LEU A 178 -20.46 6.59 -2.12
C LEU A 178 -21.28 5.50 -2.86
N TYR A 179 -21.05 5.30 -4.16
CA TYR A 179 -21.63 4.20 -4.92
C TYR A 179 -21.29 2.84 -4.30
N PHE A 180 -20.02 2.58 -3.97
CA PHE A 180 -19.62 1.33 -3.31
C PHE A 180 -20.36 1.12 -1.99
N ILE A 181 -20.49 2.18 -1.18
CA ILE A 181 -21.27 2.11 0.08
C ILE A 181 -22.75 1.82 -0.17
N THR A 182 -23.31 2.23 -1.30
CA THR A 182 -24.72 1.89 -1.63
C THR A 182 -24.97 0.40 -1.82
N LYS A 183 -23.90 -0.39 -2.01
CA LYS A 183 -23.96 -1.85 -2.14
C LYS A 183 -23.83 -2.56 -0.80
N LEU A 184 -23.45 -1.83 0.25
CA LEU A 184 -23.58 -2.28 1.63
C LEU A 184 -25.02 -2.08 2.12
N SER A 185 -25.52 -3.02 2.93
CA SER A 185 -26.86 -2.90 3.50
C SER A 185 -26.97 -1.66 4.39
N TRP A 186 -28.13 -1.00 4.33
CA TRP A 186 -28.37 0.30 4.97
C TRP A 186 -27.96 0.36 6.44
N ALA A 187 -28.36 -0.65 7.23
CA ALA A 187 -28.07 -0.70 8.66
C ALA A 187 -26.56 -0.67 8.99
N LYS A 188 -25.72 -1.11 8.06
CA LYS A 188 -24.26 -1.21 8.26
C LYS A 188 -23.50 0.06 7.83
N ARG A 189 -24.12 0.99 7.09
CA ARG A 189 -23.46 2.20 6.55
C ARG A 189 -23.09 3.25 7.58
N GLY A 190 -23.53 3.08 8.83
CA GLY A 190 -23.17 3.95 9.95
C GLY A 190 -22.03 3.40 10.81
N ASN A 191 -21.43 2.25 10.46
CA ASN A 191 -20.41 1.58 11.25
C ASN A 191 -19.08 1.51 10.47
N ALA A 192 -18.03 2.12 11.00
CA ALA A 192 -16.73 2.23 10.35
C ALA A 192 -16.08 0.87 10.10
N ALA A 193 -16.22 -0.10 11.02
CA ALA A 193 -15.65 -1.43 10.84
C ALA A 193 -16.29 -2.19 9.67
N LEU A 194 -17.62 -2.13 9.56
CA LEU A 194 -18.36 -2.79 8.48
C LEU A 194 -18.17 -2.07 7.14
N VAL A 195 -18.11 -0.74 7.14
CA VAL A 195 -17.77 0.04 5.95
C VAL A 195 -16.35 -0.27 5.48
N SER A 196 -15.39 -0.37 6.41
CA SER A 196 -13.99 -0.70 6.12
C SER A 196 -13.86 -2.05 5.41
N ARG A 197 -14.46 -3.10 5.99
CA ARG A 197 -14.45 -4.46 5.43
C ARG A 197 -15.15 -4.51 4.07
N HIS A 198 -16.26 -3.79 3.92
CA HIS A 198 -16.96 -3.70 2.65
C HIS A 198 -16.11 -3.02 1.57
N LEU A 199 -15.45 -1.92 1.91
CA LEU A 199 -14.60 -1.20 0.96
C LEU A 199 -13.43 -2.05 0.46
N SER A 200 -12.77 -2.85 1.32
CA SER A 200 -11.67 -3.71 0.86
C SER A 200 -12.12 -4.67 -0.25
N SER A 201 -13.32 -5.26 -0.13
CA SER A 201 -13.91 -6.13 -1.17
C SER A 201 -14.32 -5.41 -2.46
N TRP A 202 -14.58 -4.09 -2.40
CA TRP A 202 -15.03 -3.29 -3.55
C TRP A 202 -13.89 -2.57 -4.27
N ILE A 203 -12.68 -2.57 -3.71
CA ILE A 203 -11.50 -2.02 -4.35
C ILE A 203 -10.91 -3.00 -5.38
N ASN A 204 -11.10 -4.30 -5.18
CA ASN A 204 -10.80 -5.30 -6.21
C ASN A 204 -12.07 -5.77 -6.93
N VAL A 205 -11.87 -6.43 -8.07
CA VAL A 205 -12.94 -6.88 -8.96
C VAL A 205 -13.49 -8.25 -8.65
N ASN A 206 -12.81 -9.03 -7.82
CA ASN A 206 -12.87 -10.49 -7.85
C ASN A 206 -14.26 -11.05 -7.54
N ASP A 207 -15.01 -10.38 -6.66
CA ASP A 207 -16.36 -10.83 -6.26
C ASP A 207 -17.47 -10.01 -6.91
N ASN A 208 -17.32 -8.68 -6.91
CA ASN A 208 -18.43 -7.74 -7.12
C ASN A 208 -18.22 -6.80 -8.33
N GLY A 209 -17.18 -7.01 -9.15
CA GLY A 209 -16.84 -6.09 -10.24
C GLY A 209 -16.43 -4.69 -9.73
N GLY A 210 -15.71 -4.65 -8.60
CA GLY A 210 -15.19 -3.44 -7.97
C GLY A 210 -14.13 -2.70 -8.80
N LEU A 211 -13.32 -1.88 -8.13
CA LEU A 211 -12.59 -0.79 -8.78
C LEU A 211 -11.46 -1.24 -9.73
N VAL A 212 -10.61 -2.18 -9.31
CA VAL A 212 -9.33 -2.47 -9.98
C VAL A 212 -9.14 -3.97 -10.27
N TRP A 213 -8.67 -4.28 -11.48
CA TRP A 213 -8.20 -5.62 -11.87
C TRP A 213 -6.75 -5.83 -11.47
N GLY A 214 -6.47 -6.86 -10.69
CA GLY A 214 -5.12 -7.25 -10.32
C GLY A 214 -4.35 -7.92 -11.46
N ARG A 215 -3.08 -7.56 -11.66
CA ARG A 215 -2.18 -8.28 -12.56
C ARG A 215 -0.71 -8.09 -12.17
N TRP A 216 0.00 -9.19 -12.01
CA TRP A 216 1.39 -9.24 -11.53
C TRP A 216 2.44 -9.55 -12.59
N GLN A 217 2.00 -9.88 -13.81
CA GLN A 217 2.88 -10.27 -14.89
C GLN A 217 2.37 -9.80 -16.26
N ASP A 218 3.32 -9.55 -17.16
CA ASP A 218 3.04 -9.24 -18.55
C ASP A 218 2.28 -10.36 -19.29
N PRO A 219 1.61 -10.04 -20.41
CA PRO A 219 1.42 -8.71 -20.98
C PRO A 219 0.22 -7.96 -20.36
N TYR A 220 0.34 -6.66 -20.08
CA TYR A 220 -0.78 -5.82 -19.57
C TYR A 220 -1.83 -5.43 -20.64
N THR A 221 -2.23 -6.37 -21.49
CA THR A 221 -3.14 -6.14 -22.63
C THR A 221 -4.51 -5.59 -22.20
N GLY A 222 -5.00 -4.56 -22.91
CA GLY A 222 -6.31 -3.95 -22.66
C GLY A 222 -6.37 -3.08 -21.39
N GLY A 223 -5.21 -2.76 -20.81
CA GLY A 223 -5.08 -1.88 -19.66
C GLY A 223 -3.74 -1.16 -19.66
N LYS A 224 -3.37 -0.62 -18.50
CA LYS A 224 -2.08 -0.02 -18.22
C LYS A 224 -1.25 -0.95 -17.34
N ASN A 225 0.07 -0.91 -17.53
CA ASN A 225 1.01 -1.45 -16.58
C ASN A 225 0.80 -0.76 -15.21
N PRO A 226 0.73 -1.49 -14.08
CA PRO A 226 0.52 -0.91 -12.75
C PRO A 226 1.47 0.24 -12.36
N THR A 227 2.67 0.32 -12.93
CA THR A 227 3.64 1.40 -12.67
C THR A 227 3.29 2.73 -13.34
N TYR A 228 2.39 2.70 -14.34
CA TYR A 228 1.88 3.87 -15.06
C TYR A 228 1.17 4.84 -14.12
N TRP A 229 0.36 4.32 -13.20
CA TRP A 229 -0.51 5.14 -12.36
C TRP A 229 0.29 6.05 -11.43
N THR A 230 -0.08 7.33 -11.42
CA THR A 230 0.48 8.39 -10.57
C THR A 230 -0.48 8.86 -9.49
N GLY A 231 -1.74 8.44 -9.57
CA GLY A 231 -2.78 8.85 -8.66
C GLY A 231 -4.06 8.04 -8.85
N SER A 232 -5.00 8.23 -7.93
CA SER A 232 -6.27 7.52 -7.90
C SER A 232 -7.30 8.13 -8.85
N LEU A 233 -7.19 9.44 -9.17
CA LEU A 233 -8.24 10.16 -9.89
C LEU A 233 -8.61 9.52 -11.22
N GLU A 234 -7.61 9.19 -12.05
CA GLU A 234 -7.83 8.60 -13.37
C GLU A 234 -8.57 7.25 -13.26
N ILE A 235 -8.19 6.41 -12.28
CA ILE A 235 -8.81 5.12 -12.01
C ILE A 235 -10.30 5.31 -11.64
N PHE A 236 -10.59 6.20 -10.71
CA PHE A 236 -11.97 6.47 -10.29
C PHE A 236 -12.80 7.10 -11.41
N GLN A 237 -12.23 7.98 -12.23
CA GLN A 237 -12.91 8.56 -13.40
C GLN A 237 -13.22 7.51 -14.47
N GLN A 238 -12.29 6.59 -14.74
CA GLN A 238 -12.51 5.49 -15.68
C GLN A 238 -13.64 4.58 -15.18
N TYR A 239 -13.60 4.16 -13.91
CA TYR A 239 -14.67 3.36 -13.32
C TYR A 239 -16.01 4.10 -13.32
N ARG A 240 -16.03 5.40 -13.00
CA ARG A 240 -17.27 6.20 -13.03
C ARG A 240 -17.93 6.18 -14.41
N LYS A 241 -17.14 6.22 -15.48
CA LYS A 241 -17.63 6.22 -16.87
C LYS A 241 -18.11 4.84 -17.32
N SER A 242 -17.38 3.78 -16.98
CA SER A 242 -17.63 2.42 -17.50
C SER A 242 -18.46 1.55 -16.57
N GLN A 243 -18.42 1.82 -15.27
CA GLN A 243 -18.90 0.95 -14.18
C GLN A 243 -18.30 -0.47 -14.23
N THR A 244 -17.12 -0.60 -14.82
CA THR A 244 -16.36 -1.85 -14.89
C THR A 244 -14.96 -1.63 -14.33
N GLY A 245 -14.41 -2.63 -13.66
CA GLY A 245 -13.07 -2.55 -13.09
C GLY A 245 -12.00 -2.08 -14.07
N VAL A 246 -11.07 -1.26 -13.57
CA VAL A 246 -9.98 -0.64 -14.32
C VAL A 246 -8.77 -1.56 -14.36
N LYS A 247 -8.13 -1.67 -15.52
CA LYS A 247 -6.99 -2.57 -15.77
C LYS A 247 -5.69 -1.77 -15.89
N TYR A 248 -4.61 -2.07 -15.18
CA TYR A 248 -4.43 -3.06 -14.09
C TYR A 248 -3.79 -2.41 -12.87
N GLY A 249 -3.88 -3.06 -11.72
CA GLY A 249 -3.22 -2.66 -10.48
C GLY A 249 -2.45 -3.80 -9.82
N GLN A 250 -1.57 -3.42 -8.90
CA GLN A 250 -0.87 -4.26 -7.93
C GLN A 250 -1.07 -3.66 -6.54
N CYS A 251 -0.51 -4.28 -5.49
CA CYS A 251 -0.81 -3.94 -4.09
C CYS A 251 -0.77 -2.43 -3.78
N TRP A 252 0.23 -1.68 -4.26
CA TRP A 252 0.29 -0.23 -4.02
C TRP A 252 -0.86 0.56 -4.68
N VAL A 253 -1.35 0.11 -5.85
CA VAL A 253 -2.51 0.71 -6.52
C VAL A 253 -3.77 0.43 -5.70
N PHE A 254 -3.96 -0.80 -5.24
CA PHE A 254 -5.08 -1.18 -4.38
C PHE A 254 -5.06 -0.39 -3.06
N GLY A 255 -3.93 -0.38 -2.35
CA GLY A 255 -3.76 0.37 -1.10
C GLY A 255 -3.97 1.87 -1.27
N ALA A 256 -3.45 2.47 -2.34
CA ALA A 256 -3.65 3.90 -2.56
C ALA A 256 -5.11 4.25 -2.93
N CYS A 257 -5.78 3.41 -3.72
CA CYS A 257 -7.20 3.58 -4.04
C CYS A 257 -8.12 3.36 -2.83
N LEU A 258 -7.82 2.37 -1.98
CA LEU A 258 -8.56 2.10 -0.76
C LEU A 258 -8.40 3.26 0.25
N THR A 259 -7.18 3.79 0.41
CA THR A 259 -6.93 5.01 1.21
C THR A 259 -7.71 6.19 0.67
N THR A 260 -7.73 6.36 -0.66
CA THR A 260 -8.50 7.43 -1.31
C THR A 260 -9.99 7.36 -0.96
N ALA A 261 -10.61 6.17 -1.10
CA ALA A 261 -12.02 5.96 -0.75
C ALA A 261 -12.29 6.24 0.74
N ALA A 262 -11.41 5.78 1.64
CA ALA A 262 -11.55 6.01 3.07
C ALA A 262 -11.48 7.49 3.47
N ARG A 263 -10.46 8.23 2.97
CA ARG A 263 -10.33 9.68 3.20
C ARG A 263 -11.54 10.44 2.68
N THR A 264 -12.01 10.06 1.50
CA THR A 264 -13.23 10.61 0.88
C THR A 264 -14.44 10.48 1.80
N LEU A 265 -14.62 9.31 2.41
CA LEU A 265 -15.74 9.06 3.32
C LEU A 265 -15.56 9.68 4.71
N GLY A 266 -14.38 10.22 5.02
CA GLY A 266 -14.06 10.85 6.30
C GLY A 266 -13.42 9.92 7.33
N ILE A 267 -12.88 8.77 6.92
CA ILE A 267 -12.15 7.85 7.79
C ILE A 267 -10.65 8.19 7.72
N PRO A 268 -9.98 8.59 8.82
CA PRO A 268 -8.56 8.87 8.81
C PRO A 268 -7.79 7.64 8.37
N SER A 269 -6.91 7.79 7.37
CA SER A 269 -6.27 6.64 6.74
C SER A 269 -4.89 6.95 6.17
N ARG A 270 -4.05 5.91 6.08
CA ARG A 270 -2.69 5.95 5.50
C ARG A 270 -2.32 4.64 4.82
N THR A 271 -1.47 4.69 3.81
CA THR A 271 -0.87 3.51 3.17
C THR A 271 0.32 3.01 3.98
N ILE A 272 0.42 1.69 4.14
CA ILE A 272 1.55 1.02 4.81
C ILE A 272 2.24 0.12 3.81
N THR A 273 3.57 0.21 3.76
CA THR A 273 4.41 -0.80 3.10
C THR A 273 4.98 -1.75 4.14
N ASN A 274 4.84 -3.05 3.92
CA ASN A 274 5.53 -4.11 4.64
C ASN A 274 6.60 -4.73 3.74
N PHE A 275 7.89 -4.65 4.10
CA PHE A 275 8.94 -5.31 3.33
C PHE A 275 9.15 -6.74 3.81
N ASP A 276 9.56 -7.63 2.89
CA ASP A 276 9.64 -9.07 3.12
C ASP A 276 8.33 -9.62 3.70
N SER A 277 7.21 -9.30 3.06
CA SER A 277 5.87 -9.66 3.51
C SER A 277 5.57 -11.12 3.19
N ALA A 278 5.21 -11.92 4.19
CA ALA A 278 4.71 -13.26 3.90
C ALA A 278 3.33 -13.18 3.23
N HIS A 279 3.06 -14.11 2.33
CA HIS A 279 1.72 -14.47 1.87
C HIS A 279 1.60 -15.97 2.10
N GLU A 280 1.13 -16.35 3.28
CA GLU A 280 0.99 -17.75 3.69
C GLU A 280 -0.28 -18.37 3.09
N ASP A 281 -0.17 -19.61 2.59
CA ASP A 281 -1.30 -20.34 2.04
C ASP A 281 -2.31 -20.70 3.16
N GLN A 282 -3.58 -20.40 2.92
CA GLN A 282 -4.64 -20.76 3.86
C GLN A 282 -4.77 -22.29 4.02
N GLN A 283 -4.70 -22.75 5.27
CA GLN A 283 -4.86 -24.16 5.62
C GLN A 283 -6.33 -24.59 5.66
N SER A 284 -6.61 -25.85 5.36
CA SER A 284 -7.96 -26.44 5.45
C SER A 284 -8.37 -26.84 6.89
N GLY A 285 -7.47 -26.68 7.87
CA GLY A 285 -7.66 -27.07 9.26
C GLY A 285 -8.23 -25.95 10.16
N PRO A 286 -8.32 -26.19 11.49
CA PRO A 286 -8.82 -25.19 12.44
C PRO A 286 -7.88 -23.99 12.64
N VAL A 287 -6.60 -24.15 12.30
CA VAL A 287 -5.61 -23.07 12.27
C VAL A 287 -5.46 -22.66 10.81
N ARG A 288 -5.85 -21.43 10.46
CA ARG A 288 -5.82 -20.94 9.07
C ARG A 288 -4.41 -20.65 8.56
N TYR A 289 -3.55 -20.12 9.44
CA TYR A 289 -2.17 -19.75 9.13
C TYR A 289 -1.26 -20.27 10.25
N LEU A 290 -0.22 -21.00 9.87
CA LEU A 290 0.75 -21.62 10.77
C LEU A 290 1.83 -20.64 11.22
N GLY A 291 1.99 -19.50 10.55
CA GLY A 291 3.01 -18.51 10.84
C GLY A 291 4.41 -18.99 10.44
N LYS A 292 4.51 -19.78 9.37
CA LYS A 292 5.80 -20.28 8.87
C LYS A 292 5.83 -20.42 7.35
N ILE A 293 7.03 -20.29 6.79
CA ILE A 293 7.35 -20.56 5.39
C ILE A 293 8.57 -21.49 5.37
N ASP A 294 8.49 -22.57 4.59
CA ASP A 294 9.58 -23.53 4.43
C ASP A 294 10.30 -23.26 3.09
N VAL A 295 11.62 -23.10 3.10
CA VAL A 295 12.47 -22.88 1.93
C VAL A 295 13.42 -24.06 1.77
N PHE A 296 13.47 -24.64 0.57
CA PHE A 296 14.21 -25.86 0.28
C PHE A 296 15.39 -25.62 -0.66
N PHE A 297 16.51 -26.23 -0.30
CA PHE A 297 17.76 -26.24 -1.05
C PHE A 297 18.20 -27.66 -1.33
N ASP A 298 18.87 -27.88 -2.46
CA ASP A 298 19.46 -29.18 -2.77
C ASP A 298 20.77 -29.41 -2.02
N GLN A 299 21.37 -30.58 -2.20
CA GLN A 299 22.64 -30.93 -1.54
C GLN A 299 23.80 -30.01 -1.93
N ASN A 300 23.69 -29.27 -3.03
CA ASN A 300 24.67 -28.29 -3.48
C ASN A 300 24.26 -26.87 -3.07
N GLY A 301 23.17 -26.66 -2.33
CA GLY A 301 22.71 -25.34 -1.91
C GLY A 301 21.94 -24.56 -2.98
N ALA A 302 21.60 -25.18 -4.12
CA ALA A 302 20.75 -24.56 -5.12
C ALA A 302 19.29 -24.53 -4.63
N TYR A 303 18.58 -23.42 -4.87
CA TYR A 303 17.17 -23.29 -4.46
C TYR A 303 16.28 -24.27 -5.24
N ILE A 304 15.54 -25.11 -4.50
CA ILE A 304 14.56 -26.08 -5.02
C ILE A 304 13.17 -25.46 -5.09
N GLY A 305 12.76 -24.77 -4.04
CA GLY A 305 11.38 -24.30 -3.92
C GLY A 305 11.04 -23.81 -2.52
N MET A 306 9.80 -23.38 -2.36
CA MET A 306 9.23 -22.89 -1.12
C MET A 306 7.86 -23.54 -0.92
N GLU A 307 7.50 -23.80 0.33
CA GLU A 307 6.19 -24.34 0.70
C GLU A 307 5.57 -23.55 1.85
N GLY A 308 4.23 -23.61 1.91
CA GLY A 308 3.43 -22.88 2.90
C GLY A 308 3.09 -21.45 2.48
N GLY A 309 3.56 -20.99 1.31
CA GLY A 309 3.22 -19.69 0.76
C GLY A 309 4.38 -19.05 0.00
N SER A 310 4.38 -17.72 -0.05
CA SER A 310 5.42 -16.91 -0.67
C SER A 310 5.91 -15.77 0.22
N ILE A 311 7.06 -15.17 -0.10
CA ILE A 311 7.56 -13.96 0.57
C ILE A 311 7.75 -12.89 -0.49
N TRP A 312 6.91 -11.88 -0.45
CA TRP A 312 6.93 -10.73 -1.34
C TRP A 312 7.98 -9.74 -0.84
N ASN A 313 8.72 -9.16 -1.77
CA ASN A 313 9.73 -8.14 -1.46
C ASN A 313 9.12 -6.97 -0.68
N PHE A 314 7.93 -6.55 -1.10
CA PHE A 314 7.08 -5.67 -0.34
C PHE A 314 5.62 -5.93 -0.66
N HIS A 315 4.77 -5.60 0.30
CA HIS A 315 3.32 -5.56 0.14
C HIS A 315 2.78 -4.24 0.69
N VAL A 316 1.70 -3.73 0.09
CA VAL A 316 1.11 -2.43 0.47
C VAL A 316 -0.36 -2.60 0.77
N TRP A 317 -0.77 -2.16 1.96
CA TRP A 317 -2.17 -2.12 2.40
C TRP A 317 -2.51 -0.75 3.02
N CYS A 318 -3.68 -0.63 3.64
CA CYS A 318 -4.14 0.57 4.33
C CYS A 318 -4.27 0.36 5.84
N GLU A 319 -4.04 1.43 6.58
CA GLU A 319 -4.53 1.55 7.96
C GLU A 319 -5.67 2.56 8.03
N PHE A 320 -6.77 2.18 8.68
CA PHE A 320 -7.89 3.07 8.99
C PHE A 320 -7.97 3.29 10.51
N TYR A 321 -8.24 4.53 10.94
CA TYR A 321 -8.36 4.84 12.36
C TYR A 321 -9.82 4.91 12.80
N PHE A 322 -10.22 4.06 13.75
CA PHE A 322 -11.52 4.13 14.42
C PHE A 322 -11.57 3.30 15.70
N ALA A 323 -12.60 3.53 16.51
CA ALA A 323 -12.94 2.72 17.67
C ALA A 323 -13.62 1.40 17.27
N ARG A 324 -13.30 0.32 17.99
CA ARG A 324 -13.84 -1.02 17.78
C ARG A 324 -14.73 -1.41 18.95
N SER A 325 -15.99 -0.98 18.92
CA SER A 325 -16.96 -1.37 19.96
C SER A 325 -17.34 -2.86 19.91
N ASP A 326 -17.05 -3.53 18.79
CA ASP A 326 -17.27 -4.95 18.57
C ASP A 326 -16.14 -5.85 19.10
N VAL A 327 -14.94 -5.30 19.36
CA VAL A 327 -13.77 -6.06 19.84
C VAL A 327 -13.09 -5.34 20.99
N SER A 328 -12.91 -6.03 22.12
CA SER A 328 -12.27 -5.45 23.30
C SER A 328 -10.84 -4.99 23.00
N SER A 329 -10.49 -3.80 23.50
CA SER A 329 -9.12 -3.25 23.43
C SER A 329 -8.55 -3.10 22.02
N ALA A 330 -9.41 -2.92 21.01
CA ALA A 330 -9.01 -2.90 19.61
C ALA A 330 -9.10 -1.51 18.94
N ASN A 331 -9.24 -0.43 19.71
CA ASN A 331 -9.33 0.93 19.17
C ASN A 331 -8.02 1.39 18.50
N GLY A 332 -8.15 2.27 17.51
CA GLY A 332 -7.01 2.95 16.87
C GLY A 332 -6.85 2.50 15.43
N TRP A 333 -5.59 2.34 14.99
CA TRP A 333 -5.28 1.88 13.64
C TRP A 333 -5.68 0.42 13.43
N GLN A 334 -6.34 0.18 12.31
CA GLN A 334 -6.78 -1.13 11.83
C GLN A 334 -6.15 -1.39 10.47
N ALA A 335 -5.49 -2.53 10.27
CA ALA A 335 -5.03 -2.96 8.95
C ALA A 335 -6.22 -3.42 8.09
N VAL A 336 -6.26 -2.95 6.85
CA VAL A 336 -7.32 -3.17 5.87
C VAL A 336 -6.65 -3.27 4.50
N ASP A 337 -6.91 -4.35 3.76
CA ASP A 337 -6.26 -4.56 2.47
C ASP A 337 -7.28 -4.85 1.37
N GLY A 338 -7.20 -4.08 0.29
CA GLY A 338 -8.02 -4.26 -0.91
C GLY A 338 -7.40 -5.18 -1.95
N THR A 339 -6.17 -5.66 -1.73
CA THR A 339 -5.48 -6.61 -2.60
C THR A 339 -6.12 -8.00 -2.46
N PRO A 340 -6.55 -8.65 -3.56
CA PRO A 340 -7.22 -9.95 -3.47
C PRO A 340 -6.20 -11.09 -3.29
N GLN A 341 -5.74 -11.32 -2.06
CA GLN A 341 -4.86 -12.43 -1.69
C GLN A 341 -5.67 -13.65 -1.22
N GLU A 342 -6.23 -13.58 -0.01
CA GLU A 342 -6.95 -14.68 0.61
C GLU A 342 -8.46 -14.41 0.75
N LEU A 343 -9.25 -15.48 0.79
CA LEU A 343 -10.68 -15.38 1.03
C LEU A 343 -10.97 -15.22 2.53
N SER A 344 -11.81 -14.24 2.86
CA SER A 344 -12.36 -14.07 4.21
C SER A 344 -13.89 -13.99 4.14
N ASP A 345 -14.56 -14.90 4.85
CA ASP A 345 -16.01 -15.12 4.75
C ASP A 345 -16.51 -15.38 3.32
N GLY A 346 -15.67 -15.98 2.47
CA GLY A 346 -15.99 -16.30 1.07
C GLY A 346 -15.83 -15.15 0.09
N PHE A 347 -15.22 -14.02 0.50
CA PHE A 347 -14.94 -12.86 -0.36
C PHE A 347 -13.45 -12.50 -0.31
N PHE A 348 -12.92 -11.91 -1.38
CA PHE A 348 -11.59 -11.30 -1.43
C PHE A 348 -11.62 -9.96 -0.69
N GLN A 349 -11.60 -10.05 0.62
CA GLN A 349 -11.65 -8.92 1.55
C GLN A 349 -10.74 -9.22 2.75
N MET A 350 -10.12 -8.16 3.28
CA MET A 350 -9.24 -8.29 4.43
C MET A 350 -9.51 -7.17 5.44
N GLY A 351 -9.57 -7.53 6.72
CA GLY A 351 -9.69 -6.61 7.84
C GLY A 351 -11.12 -6.11 8.08
N PRO A 352 -11.31 -5.18 9.03
CA PRO A 352 -10.28 -4.46 9.79
C PRO A 352 -9.62 -5.31 10.89
N ALA A 353 -8.29 -5.47 10.82
CA ALA A 353 -7.48 -6.14 11.83
C ALA A 353 -6.83 -5.12 12.77
N SER A 354 -7.15 -5.15 14.06
CA SER A 354 -6.55 -4.23 15.04
C SER A 354 -5.05 -4.46 15.18
N LEU A 355 -4.26 -3.39 15.03
CA LEU A 355 -2.80 -3.46 15.20
C LEU A 355 -2.40 -3.95 16.60
N ALA A 356 -3.17 -3.58 17.63
CA ALA A 356 -2.93 -4.08 18.99
C ALA A 356 -3.12 -5.61 19.08
N ASN A 357 -4.11 -6.15 18.36
CA ASN A 357 -4.37 -7.59 18.32
C ASN A 357 -3.33 -8.33 17.46
N VAL A 358 -2.88 -7.75 16.35
CA VAL A 358 -1.77 -8.29 15.55
C VAL A 358 -0.49 -8.35 16.38
N LYS A 359 -0.14 -7.23 17.05
CA LYS A 359 1.06 -7.14 17.90
C LYS A 359 1.06 -8.10 19.08
N SER A 360 -0.11 -8.34 19.68
CA SER A 360 -0.29 -9.31 20.76
C SER A 360 -0.58 -10.73 20.28
N ARG A 361 -0.63 -10.95 18.95
CA ARG A 361 -0.97 -12.23 18.32
C ARG A 361 -2.31 -12.82 18.80
N ALA A 362 -3.30 -11.97 19.02
CA ALA A 362 -4.67 -12.37 19.35
C ALA A 362 -5.41 -12.87 18.09
N THR A 363 -4.87 -13.92 17.46
CA THR A 363 -5.22 -14.42 16.11
C THR A 363 -6.67 -14.90 15.96
N THR A 364 -7.37 -15.17 17.07
CA THR A 364 -8.80 -15.53 17.07
C THR A 364 -9.73 -14.33 17.01
N GLN A 365 -9.20 -13.11 17.14
CA GLN A 365 -9.99 -11.88 17.10
C GLN A 365 -10.34 -11.49 15.68
N GLN A 366 -11.54 -10.94 15.50
CA GLN A 366 -11.99 -10.45 14.20
C GLN A 366 -11.41 -9.06 13.87
N TYR A 367 -11.16 -8.74 12.62
CA TYR A 367 -11.20 -9.61 11.44
C TYR A 367 -9.77 -9.90 11.00
N ASP A 368 -9.51 -11.12 10.53
CA ASP A 368 -8.28 -11.50 9.81
C ASP A 368 -6.96 -11.17 10.54
N VAL A 369 -6.98 -11.12 11.87
CA VAL A 369 -5.79 -10.82 12.68
C VAL A 369 -4.72 -11.90 12.50
N ASP A 370 -5.14 -13.15 12.35
CA ASP A 370 -4.26 -14.28 12.01
C ASP A 370 -3.52 -14.08 10.69
N PHE A 371 -4.22 -13.66 9.62
CA PHE A 371 -3.59 -13.42 8.33
C PHE A 371 -2.54 -12.31 8.43
N VAL A 372 -2.88 -11.13 8.93
CA VAL A 372 -1.89 -10.03 9.10
C VAL A 372 -0.71 -10.45 9.96
N THR A 373 -0.98 -11.22 11.03
CA THR A 373 0.10 -11.71 11.89
C THR A 373 1.07 -12.59 11.10
N SER A 374 0.57 -13.43 10.19
CA SER A 374 1.43 -14.22 9.30
C SER A 374 2.24 -13.33 8.35
N GLU A 375 1.62 -12.30 7.75
CA GLU A 375 2.29 -11.38 6.82
C GLU A 375 3.49 -10.68 7.45
N VAL A 376 3.37 -10.27 8.72
CA VAL A 376 4.39 -9.46 9.42
C VAL A 376 5.30 -10.26 10.36
N SER A 377 5.11 -11.57 10.52
CA SER A 377 5.81 -12.34 11.56
C SER A 377 5.97 -13.85 11.28
N ALA A 378 5.75 -14.32 10.05
CA ALA A 378 6.01 -15.71 9.70
C ALA A 378 7.50 -16.05 9.86
N LEU A 379 7.78 -17.20 10.47
CA LEU A 379 9.15 -17.72 10.55
C LEU A 379 9.58 -18.33 9.22
N VAL A 380 10.83 -18.14 8.83
CA VAL A 380 11.38 -18.78 7.62
C VAL A 380 12.30 -19.92 8.03
N TYR A 381 11.91 -21.14 7.67
CA TYR A 381 12.68 -22.36 7.89
C TYR A 381 13.44 -22.71 6.63
N GLN A 382 14.75 -22.88 6.73
CA GLN A 382 15.59 -23.28 5.60
C GLN A 382 15.97 -24.75 5.74
N TRP A 383 15.74 -25.51 4.69
CA TRP A 383 15.95 -26.95 4.63
C TRP A 383 16.93 -27.28 3.52
N VAL A 384 17.87 -28.18 3.80
CA VAL A 384 18.83 -28.67 2.79
C VAL A 384 18.62 -30.16 2.55
N GLN A 385 18.59 -30.56 1.29
CA GLN A 385 18.57 -31.96 0.90
C GLN A 385 19.92 -32.56 1.27
N TYR A 386 19.92 -33.53 2.18
CA TYR A 386 21.14 -34.23 2.56
C TYR A 386 20.77 -35.66 2.91
N ASN A 387 21.69 -36.61 2.74
CA ASN A 387 21.38 -38.01 2.97
C ASN A 387 22.34 -38.55 4.05
N THR A 388 22.07 -38.24 5.32
CA THR A 388 22.73 -38.98 6.41
C THR A 388 21.81 -40.14 6.77
N GLY A 389 22.25 -41.38 6.53
CA GLY A 389 21.42 -42.57 6.70
C GLY A 389 20.75 -42.75 8.08
N ASN A 390 20.99 -41.88 9.08
CA ASN A 390 20.55 -42.03 10.46
C ASN A 390 19.88 -40.79 11.11
N GLN A 391 19.63 -39.67 10.42
CA GLN A 391 19.02 -38.46 11.04
C GLN A 391 17.99 -37.75 10.15
N GLN A 392 17.09 -38.49 9.50
CA GLN A 392 16.02 -37.87 8.71
C GLN A 392 15.03 -37.14 9.62
N ASN A 393 14.63 -35.92 9.25
CA ASN A 393 13.51 -35.26 9.91
C ASN A 393 12.22 -36.04 9.59
N PRO A 394 11.45 -36.51 10.60
CA PRO A 394 10.25 -37.31 10.37
C PRO A 394 9.15 -36.56 9.61
N ASP A 395 9.10 -35.23 9.72
CA ASP A 395 8.12 -34.39 9.03
C ASP A 395 8.56 -34.04 7.60
N ARG A 396 9.86 -34.11 7.31
CA ARG A 396 10.48 -33.73 6.02
C ARG A 396 11.52 -34.78 5.57
N PRO A 397 11.10 -35.97 5.09
CA PRO A 397 12.04 -37.04 4.72
C PRO A 397 13.02 -36.60 3.61
N GLY A 398 14.31 -36.88 3.81
CA GLY A 398 15.37 -36.49 2.87
C GLY A 398 15.88 -35.05 2.99
N PHE A 399 15.32 -34.26 3.93
CA PHE A 399 15.73 -32.90 4.21
C PHE A 399 16.18 -32.72 5.67
N TYR A 400 17.08 -31.77 5.87
CA TYR A 400 17.67 -31.41 7.16
C TYR A 400 17.43 -29.93 7.42
N LEU A 401 17.07 -29.60 8.66
CA LEU A 401 16.87 -28.20 9.04
C LEU A 401 18.23 -27.52 9.16
N LEU A 402 18.42 -26.49 8.35
CA LEU A 402 19.65 -25.72 8.23
C LEU A 402 19.65 -24.52 9.18
N TYR A 403 18.59 -23.71 9.09
CA TYR A 403 18.50 -22.42 9.76
C TYR A 403 17.03 -22.05 9.96
N ILE A 404 16.76 -21.28 11.00
CA ILE A 404 15.47 -20.64 11.24
C ILE A 404 15.72 -19.15 11.32
N ASN A 405 15.15 -18.36 10.40
CA ASN A 405 15.13 -16.92 10.53
C ASN A 405 14.11 -16.52 11.61
N LYS A 406 14.60 -16.30 12.83
CA LYS A 406 13.76 -15.97 14.00
C LYS A 406 13.28 -14.52 14.03
N ASP A 407 13.87 -13.63 13.23
CA ASP A 407 13.39 -12.25 13.08
C ASP A 407 12.05 -12.19 12.32
N GLY A 408 11.74 -13.27 11.60
CA GLY A 408 10.51 -13.50 10.84
C GLY A 408 10.36 -12.53 9.66
N THR A 409 9.29 -12.68 8.90
CA THR A 409 8.90 -11.75 7.84
C THR A 409 8.48 -10.40 8.40
N GLY A 410 8.33 -9.40 7.53
CA GLY A 410 7.86 -8.06 7.88
C GLY A 410 8.94 -7.17 8.47
N HIS A 411 9.58 -6.37 7.63
CA HIS A 411 10.67 -5.49 8.01
C HIS A 411 10.40 -4.06 7.54
N GLN A 412 11.06 -3.11 8.22
CA GLN A 412 11.07 -1.68 7.86
C GLN A 412 9.69 -1.15 7.44
N MET A 413 8.64 -1.57 8.14
CA MET A 413 7.28 -1.22 7.75
C MET A 413 7.13 0.29 7.76
N SER A 414 6.62 0.85 6.67
CA SER A 414 6.82 2.26 6.36
C SER A 414 5.51 2.94 5.96
N THR A 415 5.33 4.18 6.42
CA THR A 415 4.31 5.11 5.95
C THR A 415 4.96 6.45 5.66
N LYS A 416 4.29 7.32 4.88
CA LYS A 416 4.66 8.73 4.82
C LYS A 416 4.51 9.37 6.21
N ALA A 417 5.48 10.18 6.62
CA ALA A 417 5.44 10.95 7.85
C ALA A 417 4.41 12.10 7.79
N VAL A 418 3.83 12.43 8.94
CA VAL A 418 2.90 13.56 9.08
C VAL A 418 3.60 14.87 8.69
N GLY A 419 3.03 15.57 7.70
CA GLY A 419 3.50 16.89 7.29
C GLY A 419 4.88 16.92 6.60
N ALA A 420 5.48 15.76 6.31
CA ALA A 420 6.79 15.69 5.67
C ALA A 420 6.85 14.61 4.58
N ASN A 421 7.70 14.83 3.58
CA ASN A 421 7.99 13.86 2.50
C ASN A 421 9.12 12.90 2.91
N SER A 422 9.06 12.40 4.14
CA SER A 422 10.02 11.45 4.71
C SER A 422 9.31 10.16 5.15
N VAL A 423 10.10 9.11 5.33
CA VAL A 423 9.62 7.82 5.83
C VAL A 423 9.36 7.89 7.34
N GLN A 424 8.26 7.31 7.77
CA GLN A 424 8.00 6.97 9.17
C GLN A 424 7.93 5.44 9.30
N TYR A 425 8.82 4.87 10.11
CA TYR A 425 8.79 3.44 10.41
C TYR A 425 7.73 3.11 11.46
N VAL A 426 6.91 2.11 11.18
CA VAL A 426 5.78 1.66 11.99
C VAL A 426 5.87 0.18 12.40
N THR A 427 7.00 -0.50 12.14
CA THR A 427 7.19 -1.92 12.47
C THR A 427 6.86 -2.26 13.93
N SER A 428 7.21 -1.36 14.85
CA SER A 428 6.97 -1.54 16.29
C SER A 428 5.49 -1.48 16.69
N LEU A 429 4.61 -1.00 15.80
CA LEU A 429 3.16 -1.03 15.99
C LEU A 429 2.58 -2.41 15.66
N TYR A 430 3.24 -3.19 14.81
CA TYR A 430 2.81 -4.51 14.35
C TYR A 430 3.45 -5.67 15.10
N LYS A 431 4.72 -5.53 15.53
CA LYS A 431 5.42 -6.58 16.28
C LYS A 431 6.39 -6.02 17.31
N ASN A 432 6.69 -6.81 18.34
CA ASN A 432 7.69 -6.48 19.34
C ASN A 432 9.10 -6.78 18.81
N THR A 433 10.03 -5.84 18.98
CA THR A 433 11.45 -6.04 18.68
C THR A 433 12.05 -7.07 19.63
N GLY A 434 12.72 -8.11 19.11
CA GLY A 434 13.42 -9.12 19.93
C GLY A 434 12.52 -10.19 20.57
N PHE A 435 11.22 -10.22 20.23
CA PHE A 435 10.36 -11.34 20.61
C PHE A 435 10.62 -12.47 19.62
N SER A 436 11.31 -13.55 20.05
CA SER A 436 11.43 -14.74 19.21
C SER A 436 10.02 -15.19 18.84
N ALA A 437 9.73 -15.36 17.55
CA ALA A 437 8.39 -15.71 17.10
C ALA A 437 7.88 -17.06 17.67
N GLU A 438 8.74 -17.81 18.38
CA GLU A 438 8.44 -19.04 19.11
C GLU A 438 7.36 -18.87 20.20
N ASN A 439 7.23 -17.69 20.82
CA ASN A 439 6.34 -17.47 21.99
C ASN A 439 4.83 -17.40 21.65
N GLY A 440 4.41 -17.77 20.44
CA GLY A 440 3.00 -17.79 20.05
C GLY A 440 2.65 -18.63 18.83
N LEU A 441 3.60 -19.43 18.32
CA LEU A 441 3.28 -20.43 17.31
C LEU A 441 2.63 -21.64 17.98
N PRO A 442 1.70 -22.35 17.31
CA PRO A 442 1.20 -23.61 17.82
C PRO A 442 2.39 -24.50 18.20
N THR A 443 2.49 -24.86 19.48
CA THR A 443 3.58 -25.64 20.09
C THR A 443 3.67 -27.09 19.58
N THR A 444 2.99 -27.41 18.48
CA THR A 444 2.84 -28.75 17.92
C THR A 444 3.93 -29.13 16.94
N PHE A 445 4.74 -28.18 16.44
CA PHE A 445 5.89 -28.53 15.61
C PHE A 445 7.10 -28.73 16.51
N ALA A 446 7.58 -29.97 16.59
CA ALA A 446 8.87 -30.26 17.18
C ALA A 446 9.91 -29.45 16.39
N LEU A 447 10.42 -28.37 16.98
CA LEU A 447 11.55 -27.64 16.42
C LEU A 447 12.69 -28.65 16.27
N GLY A 448 12.94 -29.09 15.04
CA GLY A 448 14.20 -29.75 14.73
C GLY A 448 15.31 -28.83 15.21
N LYS A 449 16.30 -29.36 15.92
CA LYS A 449 17.49 -28.54 16.22
C LYS A 449 18.21 -28.34 14.89
N PRO A 450 18.54 -27.10 14.49
CA PRO A 450 19.47 -26.87 13.40
C PRO A 450 20.75 -27.66 13.67
N ILE A 451 21.37 -28.23 12.62
CA ILE A 451 22.68 -28.87 12.79
C ILE A 451 23.65 -27.80 13.32
N HIS A 452 24.51 -28.20 14.26
CA HIS A 452 25.44 -27.29 14.92
C HIS A 452 26.30 -26.57 13.86
N GLN A 453 26.13 -25.26 13.74
CA GLN A 453 27.13 -24.41 13.09
C GLN A 453 28.38 -24.49 13.98
N ASP A 454 29.52 -24.86 13.39
CA ASP A 454 30.78 -24.91 14.14
C ASP A 454 31.24 -23.48 14.40
N GLU A 455 31.31 -23.08 15.68
CA GLU A 455 31.68 -21.72 16.09
C GLU A 455 33.12 -21.34 15.70
N ASN A 456 33.95 -22.31 15.33
CA ASN A 456 35.34 -22.07 14.95
C ASN A 456 35.51 -21.50 13.54
N ILE A 457 34.42 -21.36 12.79
CA ILE A 457 34.45 -21.01 11.38
C ILE A 457 33.34 -20.02 11.05
N THR A 458 33.73 -18.81 10.67
CA THR A 458 32.83 -17.73 10.29
C THR A 458 33.06 -17.34 8.83
N PHE A 459 32.16 -17.78 7.96
CA PHE A 459 32.10 -17.30 6.58
C PHE A 459 30.89 -16.37 6.44
N VAL A 460 31.14 -15.07 6.22
CA VAL A 460 30.12 -14.03 6.06
C VAL A 460 29.98 -13.72 4.58
N ILE A 461 28.78 -13.84 4.05
CA ILE A 461 28.48 -13.34 2.71
C ILE A 461 28.04 -11.89 2.83
N GLU A 462 28.76 -10.96 2.23
CA GLU A 462 28.44 -9.54 2.18
C GLU A 462 27.71 -9.21 0.87
N SER A 463 26.68 -8.38 0.99
CA SER A 463 25.91 -7.87 -0.13
C SER A 463 25.74 -6.36 0.02
N PRO A 464 25.72 -5.58 -1.07
CA PRO A 464 25.43 -4.16 -0.99
C PRO A 464 23.97 -3.93 -0.57
N SER A 465 23.67 -2.75 -0.02
CA SER A 465 22.29 -2.39 0.34
C SER A 465 21.38 -2.25 -0.88
N TYR A 466 21.94 -1.80 -2.01
CA TYR A 466 21.28 -1.71 -3.31
C TYR A 466 22.31 -1.85 -4.43
N ILE A 467 21.83 -2.12 -5.64
CA ILE A 467 22.63 -2.10 -6.88
C ILE A 467 22.18 -0.91 -7.72
N GLN A 468 23.10 -0.07 -8.20
CA GLN A 468 22.74 0.97 -9.17
C GLN A 468 22.50 0.31 -10.53
N VAL A 469 21.39 0.66 -11.18
CA VAL A 469 21.13 0.17 -12.54
C VAL A 469 22.24 0.64 -13.47
N GLY A 470 22.87 -0.31 -14.17
CA GLY A 470 24.03 -0.06 -15.03
C GLY A 470 25.39 -0.40 -14.41
N ASP A 471 25.44 -0.79 -13.13
CA ASP A 471 26.63 -1.29 -12.46
C ASP A 471 26.65 -2.83 -12.41
N ASN A 472 27.83 -3.44 -12.30
CA ASN A 472 27.93 -4.87 -12.05
C ASN A 472 27.37 -5.23 -10.67
N ILE A 473 26.69 -6.37 -10.57
CA ILE A 473 26.32 -6.93 -9.27
C ILE A 473 27.61 -7.48 -8.64
N THR A 474 27.92 -7.06 -7.42
CA THR A 474 29.08 -7.58 -6.68
C THR A 474 28.63 -8.05 -5.31
N LEU A 475 28.76 -9.35 -5.06
CA LEU A 475 28.62 -9.97 -3.74
C LEU A 475 30.00 -10.44 -3.29
N SER A 476 30.25 -10.52 -1.99
CA SER A 476 31.54 -10.96 -1.47
C SER A 476 31.37 -12.10 -0.47
N VAL A 477 32.17 -13.16 -0.61
CA VAL A 477 32.32 -14.17 0.45
C VAL A 477 33.54 -13.81 1.25
N VAL A 478 33.34 -13.39 2.50
CA VAL A 478 34.39 -13.08 3.47
C VAL A 478 34.56 -14.31 4.33
N SER A 479 35.79 -14.82 4.37
CA SER A 479 36.07 -16.06 5.05
C SER A 479 37.08 -15.95 6.16
N ASP A 480 36.66 -16.25 7.39
CA ASP A 480 37.51 -16.33 8.57
C ASP A 480 37.38 -17.73 9.20
N CYS A 481 38.49 -18.45 9.23
CA CYS A 481 38.56 -19.82 9.72
C CYS A 481 39.65 -19.93 10.78
N ASN A 482 39.23 -19.87 12.04
CA ASN A 482 40.14 -19.87 13.19
C ASN A 482 40.85 -21.22 13.42
N VAL A 483 40.39 -22.29 12.76
CA VAL A 483 40.97 -23.64 12.80
C VAL A 483 41.76 -24.02 11.55
N CYS A 484 41.69 -23.20 10.50
CA CYS A 484 42.43 -23.45 9.27
C CYS A 484 43.89 -23.03 9.47
N ASP A 485 44.82 -23.96 9.29
CA ASP A 485 46.24 -23.66 9.33
C ASP A 485 46.73 -23.13 7.97
N ALA A 486 47.97 -22.64 7.93
CA ALA A 486 48.58 -22.13 6.71
C ALA A 486 49.01 -23.23 5.72
N ASN A 487 48.70 -24.50 6.00
CA ASN A 487 49.18 -25.64 5.21
C ASN A 487 48.33 -25.90 3.96
N GLY A 488 47.18 -25.24 3.82
CA GLY A 488 46.28 -25.37 2.66
C GLY A 488 45.47 -26.67 2.66
N ASP A 489 45.39 -27.34 3.81
CA ASP A 489 44.67 -28.61 3.98
C ASP A 489 43.15 -28.42 4.03
N TYR A 490 42.69 -27.18 4.22
CA TYR A 490 41.28 -26.81 4.27
C TYR A 490 40.81 -26.19 2.96
N MET A 491 39.63 -26.59 2.51
CA MET A 491 38.97 -26.08 1.32
C MET A 491 37.51 -25.75 1.62
N LEU A 492 37.10 -24.56 1.23
CA LEU A 492 35.72 -24.11 1.27
C LEU A 492 35.10 -24.27 -0.12
N GLN A 493 34.13 -25.17 -0.23
CA GLN A 493 33.32 -25.32 -1.44
C GLN A 493 32.08 -24.44 -1.29
N ILE A 494 31.99 -23.40 -2.11
CA ILE A 494 30.90 -22.41 -2.09
C ILE A 494 30.06 -22.63 -3.34
N ALA A 495 28.82 -23.02 -3.17
CA ALA A 495 27.84 -22.94 -4.24
C ALA A 495 27.19 -21.56 -4.24
N VAL A 496 27.06 -20.99 -5.43
CA VAL A 496 26.44 -19.69 -5.69
C VAL A 496 25.23 -19.89 -6.59
N ASP A 497 24.10 -19.30 -6.22
CA ASP A 497 22.89 -19.21 -7.04
C ASP A 497 22.34 -17.78 -6.93
N ILE A 498 22.48 -16.99 -7.99
CA ILE A 498 21.98 -15.61 -8.09
C ILE A 498 20.91 -15.58 -9.17
N ARG A 499 19.73 -15.08 -8.83
CA ARG A 499 18.57 -15.07 -9.71
C ARG A 499 17.94 -13.69 -9.76
N MET A 500 17.45 -13.33 -10.94
CA MET A 500 16.47 -12.25 -11.09
C MET A 500 15.10 -12.78 -10.65
N ILE A 501 14.42 -12.06 -9.77
CA ILE A 501 13.08 -12.44 -9.30
C ILE A 501 12.09 -11.29 -9.48
N SER A 502 10.80 -11.65 -9.60
CA SER A 502 9.71 -10.67 -9.53
C SER A 502 9.62 -10.11 -8.11
N TYR A 503 8.86 -9.03 -7.93
CA TYR A 503 8.68 -8.47 -6.58
C TYR A 503 7.84 -9.38 -5.67
N THR A 504 7.08 -10.35 -6.22
CA THR A 504 6.36 -11.39 -5.47
C THR A 504 7.25 -12.58 -5.09
N GLY A 505 8.49 -12.63 -5.61
CA GLY A 505 9.46 -13.68 -5.32
C GLY A 505 9.58 -14.76 -6.40
N ASP A 506 8.86 -14.64 -7.51
CA ASP A 506 8.88 -15.63 -8.59
C ASP A 506 10.19 -15.53 -9.40
N PRO A 507 10.86 -16.64 -9.71
CA PRO A 507 12.10 -16.62 -10.49
C PRO A 507 11.85 -16.23 -11.95
N ILE A 508 12.67 -15.31 -12.47
CA ILE A 508 12.62 -14.82 -13.85
C ILE A 508 13.79 -15.40 -14.65
N ALA A 509 15.00 -15.26 -14.14
CA ALA A 509 16.22 -15.70 -14.80
C ALA A 509 17.29 -16.11 -13.78
N ILE A 510 18.14 -17.06 -14.16
CA ILE A 510 19.33 -17.43 -13.39
C ILE A 510 20.47 -16.58 -13.95
N LEU A 511 21.07 -15.73 -13.12
CA LEU A 511 22.14 -14.82 -13.50
C LEU A 511 23.52 -15.44 -13.27
N GLU A 512 23.66 -16.21 -12.18
CA GLU A 512 24.89 -16.94 -11.87
C GLU A 512 24.52 -18.24 -11.17
N ARG A 513 25.13 -19.35 -11.61
CA ARG A 513 25.08 -20.62 -10.89
C ARG A 513 26.37 -21.39 -11.05
N ASN A 514 27.18 -21.41 -10.00
CA ASN A 514 28.48 -22.08 -10.03
C ASN A 514 28.88 -22.66 -8.67
N ILE A 515 29.97 -23.42 -8.66
CA ILE A 515 30.64 -23.89 -7.45
C ILE A 515 32.07 -23.37 -7.48
N ILE A 516 32.45 -22.66 -6.44
CA ILE A 516 33.79 -22.10 -6.25
C ILE A 516 34.48 -22.87 -5.13
N ASN A 517 35.68 -23.39 -5.39
CA ASN A 517 36.51 -24.02 -4.36
C ASN A 517 37.60 -23.03 -3.94
N LEU A 518 37.60 -22.64 -2.67
CA LEU A 518 38.55 -21.71 -2.08
C LEU A 518 39.44 -22.45 -1.07
N THR A 519 40.74 -22.54 -1.35
CA THR A 519 41.70 -23.07 -0.37
C THR A 519 41.93 -22.04 0.73
N LEU A 520 41.81 -22.47 1.99
CA LEU A 520 41.96 -21.62 3.17
C LEU A 520 43.36 -21.79 3.76
N ASN A 521 44.02 -20.66 4.05
CA ASN A 521 45.40 -20.63 4.53
C ASN A 521 45.54 -19.97 5.92
N GLY A 522 44.48 -19.98 6.72
CA GLY A 522 44.46 -19.38 8.05
C GLY A 522 44.50 -17.84 8.08
N GLN A 523 44.19 -17.18 6.96
CA GLN A 523 43.99 -15.73 6.89
C GLN A 523 42.60 -15.41 6.34
N GLU A 524 42.07 -14.24 6.73
CA GLU A 524 40.84 -13.72 6.14
C GLU A 524 40.98 -13.62 4.62
N THR A 525 40.03 -14.19 3.89
CA THR A 525 40.01 -14.15 2.42
C THR A 525 38.69 -13.58 1.95
N ILE A 526 38.75 -12.66 0.98
CA ILE A 526 37.57 -12.04 0.37
C ILE A 526 37.50 -12.50 -1.09
N LEU A 527 36.43 -13.22 -1.42
CA LEU A 527 36.16 -13.70 -2.77
C LEU A 527 34.98 -12.92 -3.37
N PRO A 528 35.21 -12.02 -4.35
CA PRO A 528 34.13 -11.34 -5.04
C PRO A 528 33.44 -12.27 -6.05
N VAL A 529 32.12 -12.27 -6.03
CA VAL A 529 31.24 -12.87 -7.02
C VAL A 529 30.60 -11.74 -7.83
N VAL A 530 30.98 -11.63 -9.11
CA VAL A 530 30.61 -10.51 -9.97
C VAL A 530 29.70 -10.99 -11.10
N VAL A 531 28.52 -10.39 -11.23
CA VAL A 531 27.63 -10.58 -12.38
C VAL A 531 27.67 -9.30 -13.24
N PRO A 532 28.18 -9.37 -14.48
CA PRO A 532 28.21 -8.22 -15.39
C PRO A 532 26.83 -7.68 -15.73
N VAL A 533 26.75 -6.38 -16.06
CA VAL A 533 25.51 -5.72 -16.53
C VAL A 533 24.83 -6.47 -17.68
N GLY A 534 25.64 -7.01 -18.60
CA GLY A 534 25.19 -7.75 -19.76
C GLY A 534 24.26 -8.94 -19.44
N GLU A 535 24.46 -9.58 -18.29
CA GLU A 535 23.73 -10.79 -17.90
C GLU A 535 22.33 -10.48 -17.32
N TYR A 536 22.10 -9.26 -16.82
CA TYR A 536 20.85 -8.93 -16.11
C TYR A 536 20.01 -7.84 -16.78
N GLN A 537 20.60 -6.98 -17.62
CA GLN A 537 19.94 -5.75 -18.09
C GLN A 537 18.63 -5.97 -18.86
N GLU A 538 18.45 -7.12 -19.52
CA GLU A 538 17.22 -7.46 -20.25
C GLU A 538 16.05 -7.88 -19.35
N TYR A 539 16.34 -8.22 -18.09
CA TYR A 539 15.34 -8.68 -17.13
C TYR A 539 14.85 -7.60 -16.16
N LEU A 540 15.39 -6.38 -16.24
CA LEU A 540 15.10 -5.30 -15.30
C LEU A 540 13.63 -4.88 -15.31
N GLY A 541 13.04 -4.62 -16.48
CA GLY A 541 11.62 -4.26 -16.67
C GLY A 541 11.01 -3.52 -15.48
N MET A 542 10.00 -4.16 -14.85
CA MET A 542 9.51 -3.83 -13.51
C MET A 542 10.22 -4.59 -12.37
N ASN A 543 10.95 -5.66 -12.72
CA ASN A 543 11.53 -6.65 -11.82
C ASN A 543 12.94 -6.23 -11.39
N ARG A 544 12.99 -5.43 -10.33
CA ARG A 544 14.22 -4.77 -9.85
C ARG A 544 14.75 -5.40 -8.57
N LEU A 545 14.84 -6.73 -8.54
CA LEU A 545 15.21 -7.47 -7.33
C LEU A 545 15.96 -8.77 -7.64
N ILE A 546 17.19 -8.88 -7.19
CA ILE A 546 17.86 -10.19 -7.17
C ILE A 546 17.57 -10.93 -5.86
N GLU A 547 17.54 -12.24 -5.96
CA GLU A 547 17.72 -13.14 -4.82
C GLU A 547 19.03 -13.89 -5.01
N PHE A 548 19.83 -13.97 -3.95
CA PHE A 548 21.04 -14.76 -3.93
C PHE A 548 20.98 -15.78 -2.80
N ASN A 549 21.48 -16.97 -3.09
CA ASN A 549 21.68 -18.05 -2.14
C ASN A 549 23.13 -18.50 -2.29
N MET A 550 23.88 -18.48 -1.19
CA MET A 550 25.21 -19.05 -1.16
C MET A 550 25.32 -20.07 -0.04
N PHE A 551 25.86 -21.24 -0.38
CA PHE A 551 25.99 -22.36 0.53
C PHE A 551 27.44 -22.84 0.52
N ALA A 552 28.08 -22.80 1.69
CA ALA A 552 29.49 -23.14 1.84
C ALA A 552 29.65 -24.43 2.66
N LYS A 553 30.53 -25.33 2.21
CA LYS A 553 30.92 -26.57 2.89
C LYS A 553 32.41 -26.60 3.13
N LEU A 554 32.82 -27.01 4.33
CA LEU A 554 34.22 -27.18 4.65
C LEU A 554 34.70 -28.61 4.40
N PHE A 555 35.84 -28.71 3.73
CA PHE A 555 36.58 -29.95 3.55
C PHE A 555 37.96 -29.81 4.19
N HIS A 556 38.45 -30.88 4.81
CA HIS A 556 39.80 -31.02 5.31
C HIS A 556 40.44 -32.26 4.68
N LEU A 557 41.58 -32.10 3.99
CA LEU A 557 42.26 -33.17 3.25
C LEU A 557 41.31 -33.94 2.31
N GLY A 558 40.39 -33.22 1.65
CA GLY A 558 39.40 -33.78 0.72
C GLY A 558 38.19 -34.46 1.38
N SER A 559 38.12 -34.54 2.70
CA SER A 559 36.99 -35.10 3.44
C SER A 559 36.09 -34.00 3.98
N PHE A 560 34.78 -34.12 3.78
CA PHE A 560 33.80 -33.18 4.34
C PHE A 560 33.83 -33.25 5.87
N THR A 561 33.97 -32.11 6.54
CA THR A 561 34.11 -32.06 8.01
C THR A 561 32.78 -32.18 8.75
N GLY A 562 31.66 -32.04 8.04
CA GLY A 562 30.33 -31.85 8.65
C GLY A 562 29.95 -30.38 8.83
N THR A 563 30.87 -29.44 8.59
CA THR A 563 30.65 -28.00 8.78
C THR A 563 30.12 -27.34 7.51
N PHE A 564 29.07 -26.53 7.65
CA PHE A 564 28.50 -25.73 6.56
C PHE A 564 28.13 -24.32 7.03
N ALA A 565 27.93 -23.41 6.07
CA ALA A 565 27.35 -22.08 6.28
C ALA A 565 26.41 -21.75 5.11
N ASN A 566 25.39 -20.93 5.34
CA ASN A 566 24.50 -20.44 4.31
C ASN A 566 24.16 -18.97 4.53
N LYS A 567 23.98 -18.24 3.44
CA LYS A 567 23.24 -16.98 3.45
C LYS A 567 22.33 -16.91 2.24
N GLN A 568 21.08 -16.60 2.51
CA GLN A 568 20.11 -16.13 1.54
C GLN A 568 19.91 -14.63 1.74
N GLY A 569 19.73 -13.89 0.66
CA GLY A 569 19.40 -12.48 0.73
C GLY A 569 18.79 -11.96 -0.56
N ARG A 570 18.24 -10.77 -0.49
CA ARG A 570 17.66 -10.05 -1.62
C ARG A 570 18.24 -8.65 -1.70
N VAL A 571 18.49 -8.19 -2.92
CA VAL A 571 19.03 -6.84 -3.16
C VAL A 571 18.24 -6.18 -4.28
N GLY A 572 17.72 -4.98 -3.98
CA GLY A 572 16.99 -4.17 -4.94
C GLY A 572 17.90 -3.36 -5.85
N PHE A 573 17.40 -3.04 -7.04
CA PHE A 573 18.04 -2.06 -7.92
C PHE A 573 17.51 -0.64 -7.67
N SER A 574 18.41 0.34 -7.74
CA SER A 574 18.10 1.77 -7.69
C SER A 574 18.40 2.43 -9.04
N ASN A 575 17.48 3.27 -9.50
CA ASN A 575 17.65 4.00 -10.75
C ASN A 575 18.46 5.29 -10.54
N PRO A 576 19.30 5.68 -11.51
CA PRO A 576 19.73 7.07 -11.61
C PRO A 576 18.51 7.99 -11.65
N PRO A 577 18.49 9.08 -10.86
CA PRO A 577 17.30 9.90 -10.70
C PRO A 577 16.95 10.64 -12.00
N LEU A 578 15.65 10.75 -12.28
CA LEU A 578 15.13 11.69 -13.27
C LEU A 578 15.22 13.10 -12.67
N VAL A 579 16.08 13.96 -13.22
CA VAL A 579 16.34 15.27 -12.64
C VAL A 579 15.43 16.31 -13.28
N LEU A 580 14.71 17.06 -12.43
CA LEU A 580 13.84 18.16 -12.84
C LEU A 580 14.49 19.48 -12.41
N PHE A 581 14.48 20.48 -13.29
CA PHE A 581 15.02 21.81 -13.01
C PHE A 581 13.91 22.86 -13.12
N PRO A 582 13.63 23.64 -12.07
CA PRO A 582 12.54 24.61 -12.11
C PRO A 582 12.96 25.80 -12.97
N LEU A 583 12.06 26.26 -13.84
CA LEU A 583 12.28 27.46 -14.64
C LEU A 583 11.47 28.62 -14.08
N GLN A 584 12.10 29.79 -14.06
CA GLN A 584 11.46 31.05 -13.70
C GLN A 584 11.32 31.96 -14.93
N PRO A 585 10.25 32.77 -15.02
CA PRO A 585 9.14 32.88 -14.06
C PRO A 585 8.05 31.83 -14.28
N SER A 586 7.53 31.23 -13.20
CA SER A 586 6.18 30.64 -13.21
C SER A 586 5.14 31.77 -13.23
N ASN A 587 4.03 31.58 -13.95
CA ASN A 587 2.92 32.53 -13.94
C ASN A 587 1.74 31.97 -13.12
N ALA A 588 0.68 32.75 -12.94
CA ALA A 588 -0.43 32.38 -12.05
C ALA A 588 -1.13 31.05 -12.41
N THR A 589 -0.98 30.57 -13.65
CA THR A 589 -1.70 29.38 -14.16
C THR A 589 -0.77 28.28 -14.67
N MET A 590 0.52 28.54 -14.82
CA MET A 590 1.48 27.59 -15.40
C MET A 590 2.81 27.60 -14.63
N VAL A 591 3.33 26.40 -14.40
CA VAL A 591 4.69 26.17 -13.94
C VAL A 591 5.55 25.60 -15.07
N TYR A 592 6.84 25.95 -15.09
CA TYR A 592 7.77 25.50 -16.13
C TYR A 592 8.98 24.81 -15.53
N PHE A 593 9.48 23.77 -16.19
CA PHE A 593 10.68 23.05 -15.78
C PHE A 593 11.35 22.32 -16.96
N ASP A 594 12.63 22.00 -16.80
CA ASP A 594 13.37 21.10 -17.69
C ASP A 594 13.48 19.71 -17.07
N VAL A 595 13.65 18.69 -17.91
CA VAL A 595 13.87 17.30 -17.50
C VAL A 595 15.15 16.76 -18.14
N LEU A 596 16.00 16.15 -17.33
CA LEU A 596 17.21 15.45 -17.74
C LEU A 596 17.26 14.04 -17.14
N TRP A 597 17.58 13.06 -17.99
CA TRP A 597 17.95 11.72 -17.55
C TRP A 597 18.92 11.05 -18.52
N HIS A 598 19.76 10.17 -17.99
CA HIS A 598 20.75 9.42 -18.77
C HIS A 598 20.45 7.93 -18.69
N ASN A 599 20.37 7.26 -19.83
CA ASN A 599 20.19 5.81 -19.90
C ASN A 599 21.47 5.12 -19.41
N PRO A 600 21.47 4.42 -18.27
CA PRO A 600 22.68 3.79 -17.75
C PRO A 600 22.97 2.43 -18.41
N LEU A 601 22.08 1.91 -19.26
CA LEU A 601 22.20 0.57 -19.84
C LEU A 601 22.91 0.59 -21.20
N ASP A 602 23.40 -0.60 -21.59
CA ASP A 602 23.87 -0.87 -22.95
C ASP A 602 22.73 -1.30 -23.89
N LEU A 603 21.49 -1.25 -23.39
CA LEU A 603 20.26 -1.50 -24.13
C LEU A 603 19.61 -0.22 -24.66
N THR A 604 18.96 -0.37 -25.82
CA THR A 604 18.04 0.64 -26.33
C THR A 604 16.72 0.52 -25.59
N LEU A 605 16.21 1.63 -25.07
CA LEU A 605 14.91 1.66 -24.40
C LEU A 605 13.83 2.10 -25.38
N HIS A 606 12.73 1.36 -25.44
CA HIS A 606 11.65 1.60 -26.39
C HIS A 606 10.42 2.20 -25.72
N ASN A 607 9.59 2.81 -26.57
CA ASN A 607 8.28 3.34 -26.21
C ASN A 607 8.28 4.30 -25.02
N GLY A 608 9.34 5.11 -24.92
CA GLY A 608 9.54 6.07 -23.85
C GLY A 608 8.39 7.07 -23.72
N ILE A 609 7.80 7.13 -22.52
CA ILE A 609 6.77 8.10 -22.14
C ILE A 609 7.23 8.79 -20.86
N LEU A 610 7.31 10.12 -20.89
CA LEU A 610 7.47 10.94 -19.70
C LEU A 610 6.08 11.35 -19.21
N ARG A 611 5.63 10.74 -18.12
CA ARG A 611 4.38 11.09 -17.44
C ARG A 611 4.66 12.10 -16.34
N ILE A 612 3.88 13.17 -16.32
CA ILE A 612 3.93 14.26 -15.35
C ILE A 612 2.63 14.29 -14.57
N SER A 613 2.74 14.48 -13.26
CA SER A 613 1.63 14.51 -12.32
C SER A 613 2.00 15.35 -11.10
N GLY A 614 1.06 15.57 -10.20
CA GLY A 614 1.26 16.33 -8.97
C GLY A 614 -0.07 16.76 -8.39
N ALA A 615 -0.08 17.25 -7.15
CA ALA A 615 -1.31 17.86 -6.65
C ALA A 615 -1.53 19.23 -7.31
N TYR A 616 -2.77 19.50 -7.66
CA TYR A 616 -3.20 20.76 -8.26
C TYR A 616 -2.50 21.09 -9.58
N VAL A 617 -2.10 20.07 -10.34
CA VAL A 617 -1.56 20.23 -11.68
C VAL A 617 -2.20 19.24 -12.64
N ALA A 618 -2.33 19.63 -13.89
CA ALA A 618 -2.83 18.74 -14.92
C ALA A 618 -1.82 17.61 -15.19
N GLU A 619 -2.31 16.36 -15.24
CA GLU A 619 -1.49 15.23 -15.68
C GLU A 619 -1.18 15.36 -17.19
N GLN A 620 0.06 15.07 -17.57
CA GLN A 620 0.50 15.15 -18.96
C GLN A 620 1.45 14.00 -19.31
N ASP A 621 1.18 13.31 -20.41
CA ASP A 621 2.09 12.33 -21.01
C ASP A 621 2.81 12.98 -22.20
N LEU A 622 4.14 12.89 -22.23
CA LEU A 622 5.00 13.33 -23.32
C LEU A 622 5.69 12.14 -23.96
N TRP A 623 5.56 11.99 -25.28
CA TRP A 623 6.24 10.94 -26.02
C TRP A 623 7.73 11.25 -26.13
N VAL A 624 8.56 10.38 -25.58
CA VAL A 624 10.03 10.42 -25.67
C VAL A 624 10.51 9.53 -26.81
N GLY A 625 9.83 8.39 -27.03
CA GLY A 625 10.19 7.44 -28.08
C GLY A 625 11.38 6.57 -27.70
N VAL A 626 12.36 6.45 -28.59
CA VAL A 626 13.51 5.56 -28.40
C VAL A 626 14.65 6.29 -27.69
N ILE A 627 15.23 5.65 -26.67
CA ILE A 627 16.39 6.16 -25.94
C ILE A 627 17.56 5.21 -26.20
N ASN A 628 18.59 5.72 -26.89
CA ASN A 628 19.75 4.91 -27.26
C ASN A 628 20.55 4.42 -26.03
N PRO A 629 21.34 3.33 -26.17
CA PRO A 629 22.30 2.90 -25.15
C PRO A 629 23.20 4.05 -24.73
N LYS A 630 23.39 4.25 -23.41
CA LYS A 630 24.16 5.37 -22.85
C LYS A 630 23.72 6.77 -23.34
N GLY A 631 22.52 6.87 -23.90
CA GLY A 631 21.92 8.09 -24.42
C GLY A 631 21.32 8.96 -23.32
N SER A 632 20.74 10.09 -23.70
CA SER A 632 20.12 11.03 -22.76
C SER A 632 18.76 11.50 -23.23
N VAL A 633 17.85 11.71 -22.29
CA VAL A 633 16.58 12.40 -22.47
C VAL A 633 16.76 13.81 -21.94
N LEU A 634 16.62 14.81 -22.81
CA LEU A 634 16.57 16.22 -22.44
C LEU A 634 15.32 16.84 -23.05
N ILE A 635 14.40 17.28 -22.19
CA ILE A 635 13.19 17.99 -22.62
C ILE A 635 13.20 19.34 -21.93
N ASN A 636 13.30 20.39 -22.75
CA ASN A 636 13.38 21.76 -22.25
C ASN A 636 11.99 22.40 -22.24
N LYS A 637 11.75 23.21 -21.21
CA LYS A 637 10.61 24.11 -21.06
C LYS A 637 9.27 23.38 -21.16
N ILE A 638 9.11 22.33 -20.37
CA ILE A 638 7.81 21.72 -20.13
C ILE A 638 6.96 22.71 -19.35
N GLY A 639 5.73 22.97 -19.82
CA GLY A 639 4.77 23.84 -19.14
C GLY A 639 3.57 23.03 -18.68
N ILE A 640 3.24 23.12 -17.39
CA ILE A 640 2.11 22.41 -16.78
C ILE A 640 1.14 23.39 -16.18
N GLU A 641 -0.15 23.17 -16.45
CA GLU A 641 -1.24 23.97 -15.91
C GLU A 641 -1.48 23.65 -14.43
N ILE A 642 -1.68 24.70 -13.64
CA ILE A 642 -2.13 24.60 -12.25
C ILE A 642 -3.66 24.39 -12.25
N ASP A 643 -4.11 23.22 -11.77
CA ASP A 643 -5.52 22.81 -11.70
C ASP A 643 -6.07 23.01 -10.29
N SER A 644 -6.84 24.09 -10.10
CA SER A 644 -7.62 24.36 -8.87
C SER A 644 -6.81 24.38 -7.56
N ALA A 645 -5.56 24.89 -7.58
CA ALA A 645 -4.77 25.09 -6.38
C ALA A 645 -5.37 26.16 -5.46
N PRO A 646 -5.58 25.86 -4.15
CA PRO A 646 -5.87 26.90 -3.17
C PRO A 646 -4.71 27.91 -3.10
N PRO A 647 -4.96 29.22 -2.89
CA PRO A 647 -3.90 30.21 -2.78
C PRO A 647 -2.86 29.84 -1.71
N GLY A 648 -1.58 29.83 -2.09
CA GLY A 648 -0.48 29.47 -1.20
C GLY A 648 -0.30 27.96 -0.97
N ALA A 649 -1.06 27.10 -1.65
CA ALA A 649 -0.80 25.66 -1.65
C ALA A 649 0.52 25.35 -2.37
N ASP A 650 1.38 24.53 -1.76
CA ASP A 650 2.64 24.09 -2.36
C ASP A 650 2.40 23.22 -3.59
N ILE A 651 3.09 23.54 -4.69
CA ILE A 651 3.00 22.82 -5.96
C ILE A 651 4.21 21.91 -6.10
N THR A 652 3.98 20.60 -6.03
CA THR A 652 5.02 19.59 -6.25
C THR A 652 4.74 18.85 -7.54
N ILE A 653 5.73 18.80 -8.41
CA ILE A 653 5.69 18.02 -9.65
C ILE A 653 6.36 16.67 -9.43
N PHE A 654 5.69 15.61 -9.87
CA PHE A 654 6.20 14.26 -9.95
C PHE A 654 6.28 13.83 -11.41
N ALA A 655 7.41 13.27 -11.80
CA ALA A 655 7.61 12.73 -13.14
C ALA A 655 8.02 11.26 -13.10
N LYS A 656 7.50 10.49 -14.06
CA LYS A 656 7.87 9.11 -14.31
C LYS A 656 8.27 8.96 -15.78
N LEU A 657 9.48 8.49 -16.03
CA LEU A 657 9.87 7.99 -17.34
C LEU A 657 9.57 6.49 -17.38
N LEU A 658 8.72 6.10 -18.32
CA LEU A 658 8.26 4.74 -18.55
C LEU A 658 8.84 4.25 -19.88
N THR A 659 9.45 3.08 -19.89
CA THR A 659 9.95 2.38 -21.08
C THR A 659 9.60 0.89 -20.99
N ASP A 660 9.77 0.12 -22.06
CA ASP A 660 9.49 -1.31 -22.03
C ASP A 660 10.51 -2.09 -21.16
N GLU A 661 11.78 -1.66 -21.19
CA GLU A 661 12.90 -2.39 -20.57
C GLU A 661 13.29 -1.86 -19.17
N LEU A 662 12.98 -0.60 -18.86
CA LEU A 662 13.30 0.02 -17.57
C LEU A 662 12.18 0.95 -17.11
N SER A 663 11.38 0.51 -16.14
CA SER A 663 10.21 1.28 -15.70
C SER A 663 9.77 1.02 -14.25
N PRO A 664 9.39 2.05 -13.48
CA PRO A 664 9.51 3.48 -13.76
C PRO A 664 10.85 4.05 -13.27
N VAL A 665 11.38 5.04 -13.98
CA VAL A 665 12.39 5.98 -13.45
C VAL A 665 11.65 7.22 -12.95
N THR A 666 11.91 7.65 -11.71
CA THR A 666 11.11 8.69 -11.05
C THR A 666 11.94 9.91 -10.70
N GLY A 667 11.28 11.06 -10.68
CA GLY A 667 11.84 12.35 -10.25
C GLY A 667 10.76 13.23 -9.66
N SER A 668 11.15 14.19 -8.83
CA SER A 668 10.22 15.17 -8.26
C SER A 668 10.88 16.53 -8.07
N ILE A 669 10.09 17.58 -8.11
CA ILE A 669 10.53 18.93 -7.77
C ILE A 669 9.43 19.71 -7.07
N ASP A 670 9.83 20.47 -6.06
CA ASP A 670 8.99 21.46 -5.40
C ASP A 670 9.09 22.80 -6.17
N MET A 671 7.96 23.30 -6.64
CA MET A 671 7.83 24.57 -7.35
C MET A 671 7.52 25.74 -6.41
N GLY A 672 7.31 25.46 -5.11
CA GLY A 672 6.91 26.43 -4.11
C GLY A 672 5.40 26.70 -4.09
N PRO A 673 4.97 27.72 -3.34
CA PRO A 673 3.56 28.04 -3.16
C PRO A 673 2.94 28.55 -4.46
N SER A 674 1.71 28.12 -4.73
CA SER A 674 0.90 28.63 -5.84
C SER A 674 0.77 30.15 -5.74
N PRO A 675 0.88 30.87 -6.88
CA PRO A 675 0.76 32.33 -6.90
C PRO A 675 -0.57 32.78 -6.31
N THR A 676 -0.55 33.76 -5.41
CA THR A 676 -1.76 34.43 -4.97
C THR A 676 -2.31 35.26 -6.12
N LEU A 677 -3.49 34.87 -6.64
CA LEU A 677 -4.26 35.64 -7.62
C LEU A 677 -4.66 37.02 -7.08
#